data_AF-A0A9W8TJ31-F1
#
_entry.id   AF-A0A9W8TJ31-F1
#
_cell.length_a   1.000
_cell.length_b   1.000
_cell.length_c   1.000
_cell.angle_alpha   90.00
_cell.angle_beta   90.00
_cell.angle_gamma   90.00
#
_symmetry.space_group_name_H-M   'P 1'
#
loop_
_entity.id
_entity.type
_entity.pdbx_description
1 polymer ?
#
loop_
_entity_poly.entity_id
_entity_poly.type
_entity_poly.pdbx_seq_one_letter_code
_entity_poly.pdbx_strand_id
1 'polypeptide(L)'
;MDITRFVVSARNQALLYGDYTTYHRLLVKKLRTLRQKLGIVSKNRSKYTKTGPVSAEQIAENHAYLHLVLLTAERAWAHAMRLKAVHSADSNGITGGTRSHIISRLDKGARTAENLVRILSNTDSSAATDVDILEARAYAAMLRGAAHFEAQKWDDCMKSYATARMIYTALESIKGDILKDLLSETIDPSIRYAAYQNKVPRTLAIPTIARRAFPSSDEILVRQIHSVAPDLLNKGDGDATKGQADTPNAPHTITWRSRGVKIEDASIALAIGSTEAATSRLAQKLESSDIVLPREMAAAYDEVLIASQDAADATKRAIDELKEEGVPQSDIRIQSLQITRTAVNYQMISWRIGRNRVLSGEHDGALLDSAPNTTRKFKKDASSQQAKIEPPGRKIARLKEKVVLYDATLQSLESIKELPGVAADDGLVQQLDATAKYFHALKSLSIARSHSLVDQSSNALALTKHAYDQCLQSAGFFTKNGVSSSDSPILNIEIRQTDIQFLNDLLKGELQRCRAIVEIDNLREKAKSTSSQVKGPLIDRLRDYPAGGVDLENLVDYPPRVQPVPVKPLFFDAAWNYIDYPGKPSASPVEAEEDKQASTPEPKKRGWFGFGRLICFCAMTLALGLGLGLGWRRHGGGSTTTTPDKASLVDDDYEYPTGLETVPPERLINSKELELDTGFLVSSDQPRTREYVLDITQALAAPDGFQKPMILANRQSPGPLIEANIGDTIRVRVNNLMANLSTTIHWHGIDQRGTTWMDGVVGVSQCGIPPGQSFTYEFRVDDQRGTFWWHAHSGVQYSDGLYGPLVIHDPKELLPQTDDEKIIFLSDVYHSYGSTLLSSYLNTTSKWVPFESGVEPLADNILLNGQNTYDCSVDSTTYPPPPPSAEQSSSSSASELKYSGGQLYATKIRTGQNVRLRLINASSFFSYWFSIDNHTISIVELDGIEISPIAARGVYLNIGQRASVIVTANQSAGNYYIRASLPQTCFLPYAPYTSAGLAAQEYAAKGILSYDDVPVGEIPVGVMGNVSNPFGVENNGVRGDVWEGCDDMPFDVPEPMRREQAYDVPEENKHYIEYMFRQAQDVNRIFINKTAYAPLPDNATIWKAVEQTFAASEANSYNSWDFGLNQQVLLVPESEKGAQIVINSRDAMEHPWHLHVAWHMEGGMFVSIAERPEDLARLIDAMDPATRTLSQSFCGAHEQSSS
;
A
#
# COMPACT_ATOMS: atom_id res chain seq x y z
N MET A 1 20.06 -20.14 20.72
CA MET A 1 20.95 -19.36 19.82
C MET A 1 20.32 -19.07 18.44
N ASP A 2 19.15 -19.63 18.11
CA ASP A 2 18.30 -19.27 16.95
C ASP A 2 19.04 -19.05 15.62
N ILE A 3 19.95 -19.97 15.31
CA ILE A 3 20.87 -19.90 14.18
C ILE A 3 20.10 -19.86 12.87
N THR A 4 19.11 -20.74 12.73
CA THR A 4 18.34 -20.86 11.48
C THR A 4 17.49 -19.61 11.22
N ARG A 5 16.82 -19.08 12.26
CA ARG A 5 16.04 -17.85 12.17
C ARG A 5 16.93 -16.65 11.84
N PHE A 6 18.10 -16.54 12.47
CA PHE A 6 19.05 -15.46 12.20
C PHE A 6 19.52 -15.42 10.74
N VAL A 7 19.82 -16.59 10.16
CA VAL A 7 20.26 -16.69 8.77
C VAL A 7 19.11 -16.43 7.78
N VAL A 8 17.97 -17.10 7.97
CA VAL A 8 16.85 -17.03 7.02
C VAL A 8 16.20 -15.65 7.01
N SER A 9 15.99 -15.02 8.18
CA SER A 9 15.46 -13.65 8.25
C SER A 9 16.39 -12.63 7.57
N ALA A 10 17.71 -12.77 7.75
CA ALA A 10 18.68 -11.91 7.11
C ALA A 10 18.70 -12.06 5.58
N ARG A 11 18.48 -13.28 5.05
CA ARG A 11 18.34 -13.53 3.62
C ARG A 11 17.04 -12.95 3.06
N ASN A 12 15.91 -13.17 3.74
CA ASN A 12 14.59 -12.68 3.30
C ASN A 12 14.53 -11.15 3.28
N GLN A 13 15.03 -10.48 4.32
CA GLN A 13 15.11 -9.01 4.35
C GLN A 13 15.95 -8.44 3.21
N ALA A 14 17.01 -9.15 2.78
CA ALA A 14 17.90 -8.66 1.75
C ALA A 14 17.42 -8.98 0.33
N LEU A 15 16.70 -10.09 0.13
CA LEU A 15 16.19 -10.52 -1.17
C LEU A 15 14.88 -9.83 -1.58
N LEU A 16 14.20 -9.15 -0.64
CA LEU A 16 13.08 -8.25 -0.96
C LEU A 16 13.49 -7.11 -1.92
N TYR A 17 14.77 -6.73 -1.90
CA TYR A 17 15.37 -5.68 -2.74
C TYR A 17 16.05 -6.21 -4.02
N GLY A 18 15.93 -7.50 -4.32
CA GLY A 18 16.21 -8.04 -5.66
C GLY A 18 17.66 -8.41 -6.06
N ASP A 19 18.71 -8.29 -5.21
CA ASP A 19 20.07 -8.76 -5.61
C ASP A 19 21.00 -9.25 -4.46
N TYR A 20 21.65 -10.40 -4.67
CA TYR A 20 22.72 -10.98 -3.84
C TYR A 20 23.97 -10.07 -3.69
N THR A 21 24.22 -9.15 -4.63
CA THR A 21 25.32 -8.18 -4.50
C THR A 21 25.13 -7.24 -3.33
N THR A 22 23.90 -6.78 -3.11
CA THR A 22 23.53 -5.91 -1.99
C THR A 22 23.62 -6.67 -0.68
N TYR A 23 23.12 -7.92 -0.64
CA TYR A 23 23.26 -8.77 0.54
C TYR A 23 24.73 -9.02 0.93
N HIS A 24 25.60 -9.32 -0.03
CA HIS A 24 27.04 -9.49 0.23
C HIS A 24 27.69 -8.23 0.81
N ARG A 25 27.37 -7.04 0.28
CA ARG A 25 27.87 -5.75 0.81
C ARG A 25 27.41 -5.49 2.25
N LEU A 26 26.14 -5.76 2.55
CA LEU A 26 25.58 -5.64 3.90
C LEU A 26 26.31 -6.56 4.89
N LEU A 27 26.55 -7.83 4.52
CA LEU A 27 27.28 -8.77 5.36
C LEU A 27 28.73 -8.34 5.64
N VAL A 28 29.41 -7.73 4.65
CA VAL A 28 30.75 -7.14 4.85
C VAL A 28 30.73 -6.02 5.88
N LYS A 29 29.73 -5.12 5.82
CA LYS A 29 29.56 -4.03 6.79
C LYS A 29 29.23 -4.58 8.19
N LYS A 30 28.26 -5.50 8.30
CA LYS A 30 27.88 -6.15 9.57
C LYS A 30 29.07 -6.87 10.22
N LEU A 31 29.88 -7.59 9.45
CA LEU A 31 31.12 -8.22 9.95
C LEU A 31 32.14 -7.22 10.46
N ARG A 32 32.32 -6.08 9.78
CA ARG A 32 33.23 -5.02 10.22
C ARG A 32 32.78 -4.41 11.54
N THR A 33 31.51 -4.05 11.64
CA THR A 33 30.92 -3.49 12.87
C THR A 33 30.99 -4.47 14.02
N LEU A 34 30.71 -5.75 13.79
CA LEU A 34 30.78 -6.76 14.83
C LEU A 34 32.21 -6.98 15.33
N ARG A 35 33.21 -6.97 14.44
CA ARG A 35 34.63 -7.03 14.83
C ARG A 35 35.07 -5.80 15.62
N GLN A 36 34.53 -4.63 15.31
CA GLN A 36 34.74 -3.41 16.09
C GLN A 36 34.16 -3.54 17.50
N LYS A 37 32.92 -4.01 17.61
CA LYS A 37 32.25 -4.24 18.91
C LYS A 37 32.97 -5.28 19.77
N LEU A 38 33.53 -6.32 19.16
CA LEU A 38 34.27 -7.38 19.86
C LEU A 38 35.75 -7.03 20.12
N GLY A 39 36.24 -5.86 19.69
CA GLY A 39 37.64 -5.47 19.87
C GLY A 39 38.63 -6.27 19.02
N ILE A 40 38.17 -6.99 17.99
CA ILE A 40 38.97 -7.88 17.11
C ILE A 40 39.61 -7.09 15.94
N VAL A 41 39.71 -5.76 16.06
CA VAL A 41 40.17 -4.90 14.97
C VAL A 41 41.68 -4.80 14.96
N SER A 42 42.30 -4.95 13.79
CA SER A 42 43.72 -4.65 13.61
C SER A 42 43.93 -3.13 13.77
N LYS A 43 44.78 -2.73 14.72
CA LYS A 43 45.09 -1.31 14.95
C LYS A 43 45.71 -0.70 13.68
N ASN A 44 45.27 0.53 13.35
CA ASN A 44 45.67 1.24 12.14
C ASN A 44 47.21 1.26 11.99
N ARG A 45 47.70 0.80 10.82
CA ARG A 45 49.11 0.69 10.40
C ARG A 45 50.00 -0.40 11.04
N SER A 46 49.46 -1.36 11.79
CA SER A 46 50.25 -2.56 12.19
C SER A 46 50.23 -3.67 11.13
N LYS A 47 51.28 -4.51 11.05
CA LYS A 47 51.29 -5.75 10.25
C LYS A 47 50.08 -6.61 10.63
N TYR A 48 49.41 -7.21 9.65
CA TYR A 48 48.26 -8.09 9.87
C TYR A 48 48.54 -9.09 11.00
N THR A 49 47.84 -8.95 12.12
CA THR A 49 47.82 -9.92 13.21
C THR A 49 46.69 -10.90 12.96
N LYS A 50 47.03 -12.17 12.77
CA LYS A 50 46.03 -13.23 12.64
C LYS A 50 45.32 -13.37 13.99
N THR A 51 44.07 -12.93 14.07
CA THR A 51 43.22 -13.11 15.25
C THR A 51 43.00 -14.60 15.48
N GLY A 52 43.09 -15.04 16.74
CA GLY A 52 42.90 -16.44 17.13
C GLY A 52 41.52 -16.98 16.74
N PRO A 53 41.35 -18.32 16.64
CA PRO A 53 40.05 -18.93 16.41
C PRO A 53 39.10 -18.64 17.57
N VAL A 54 37.80 -18.49 17.28
CA VAL A 54 36.74 -18.33 18.29
C VAL A 54 36.70 -19.59 19.17
N SER A 55 36.74 -19.42 20.50
CA SER A 55 36.67 -20.52 21.47
C SER A 55 35.24 -20.75 21.99
N ALA A 56 35.00 -21.89 22.66
CA ALA A 56 33.69 -22.24 23.22
C ALA A 56 33.30 -21.31 24.38
N GLU A 57 34.27 -20.94 25.21
CA GLU A 57 34.11 -20.05 26.37
C GLU A 57 33.69 -18.64 25.91
N GLN A 58 34.28 -18.15 24.81
CA GLN A 58 33.90 -16.86 24.22
C GLN A 58 32.45 -16.81 23.75
N ILE A 59 31.92 -17.93 23.24
CA ILE A 59 30.52 -18.01 22.81
C ILE A 59 29.58 -18.02 24.03
N ALA A 60 29.95 -18.75 25.09
CA ALA A 60 29.17 -18.77 26.33
C ALA A 60 29.12 -17.39 27.02
N GLU A 61 30.22 -16.64 26.99
CA GLU A 61 30.27 -15.28 27.53
C GLU A 61 29.51 -14.27 26.65
N ASN A 62 29.60 -14.38 25.32
CA ASN A 62 28.93 -13.46 24.41
C ASN A 62 28.56 -14.11 23.07
N HIS A 63 27.25 -14.27 22.83
CA HIS A 63 26.71 -14.82 21.59
C HIS A 63 27.13 -14.05 20.32
N ALA A 64 27.61 -12.81 20.42
CA ALA A 64 28.18 -12.06 19.30
C ALA A 64 29.34 -12.80 18.60
N TYR A 65 30.10 -13.63 19.32
CA TYR A 65 31.13 -14.48 18.73
C TYR A 65 30.56 -15.58 17.82
N LEU A 66 29.36 -16.09 18.12
CA LEU A 66 28.63 -17.02 17.25
C LEU A 66 28.14 -16.31 15.97
N HIS A 67 27.58 -15.10 16.09
CA HIS A 67 27.17 -14.29 14.94
C HIS A 67 28.35 -13.95 14.03
N LEU A 68 29.56 -13.78 14.58
CA LEU A 68 30.77 -13.54 13.80
C LEU A 68 31.09 -14.72 12.86
N VAL A 69 30.94 -15.96 13.34
CA VAL A 69 31.16 -17.17 12.55
C VAL A 69 30.06 -17.35 11.50
N LEU A 70 28.80 -17.14 11.89
CA LEU A 70 27.64 -17.22 10.97
C LEU A 70 27.72 -16.19 9.83
N LEU A 71 27.95 -14.92 10.14
CA LEU A 71 28.09 -13.87 9.13
C LEU A 71 29.29 -14.12 8.20
N THR A 72 30.36 -14.76 8.70
CA THR A 72 31.51 -15.14 7.88
C THR A 72 31.17 -16.23 6.88
N ALA A 73 30.39 -17.23 7.29
CA ALA A 73 29.86 -18.28 6.43
C ALA A 73 28.86 -17.71 5.40
N GLU A 74 27.90 -16.88 5.85
CA GLU A 74 26.90 -16.25 4.99
C GLU A 74 27.52 -15.33 3.95
N ARG A 75 28.57 -14.58 4.29
CA ARG A 75 29.27 -13.74 3.30
C ARG A 75 29.88 -14.60 2.19
N ALA A 76 30.42 -15.77 2.53
CA ALA A 76 30.99 -16.68 1.53
C ALA A 76 29.88 -17.26 0.63
N TRP A 77 28.73 -17.62 1.21
CA TRP A 77 27.54 -18.05 0.48
C TRP A 77 26.99 -16.96 -0.44
N ALA A 78 26.78 -15.74 0.06
CA ALA A 78 26.27 -14.60 -0.71
C ALA A 78 27.20 -14.22 -1.87
N HIS A 79 28.51 -14.35 -1.69
CA HIS A 79 29.47 -14.17 -2.78
C HIS A 79 29.32 -15.25 -3.86
N ALA A 80 29.10 -16.51 -3.47
CA ALA A 80 28.86 -17.59 -4.42
C ALA A 80 27.56 -17.35 -5.22
N MET A 81 26.48 -16.95 -4.54
CA MET A 81 25.19 -16.67 -5.19
C MET A 81 25.25 -15.44 -6.10
N ARG A 82 25.99 -14.39 -5.72
CA ARG A 82 26.27 -13.26 -6.59
C ARG A 82 26.97 -13.70 -7.89
N LEU A 83 28.00 -14.53 -7.79
CA LEU A 83 28.71 -15.04 -8.97
C LEU A 83 27.78 -15.87 -9.85
N LYS A 84 26.88 -16.64 -9.25
CA LYS A 84 25.86 -17.43 -9.97
C LYS A 84 24.82 -16.55 -10.67
N ALA A 85 24.33 -15.51 -10.00
CA ALA A 85 23.34 -14.58 -10.55
C ALA A 85 23.88 -13.81 -11.77
N VAL A 86 25.11 -13.30 -11.68
CA VAL A 86 25.78 -12.55 -12.78
C VAL A 86 25.91 -13.39 -14.06
N HIS A 87 26.08 -14.70 -13.95
CA HIS A 87 26.28 -15.60 -15.09
C HIS A 87 25.01 -16.41 -15.45
N SER A 88 23.85 -16.05 -14.88
CA SER A 88 22.59 -16.75 -15.15
C SER A 88 21.98 -16.42 -16.53
N ALA A 89 22.35 -15.27 -17.10
CA ALA A 89 21.91 -14.81 -18.43
C ALA A 89 22.81 -15.30 -19.59
N ASP A 90 23.94 -15.97 -19.30
CA ASP A 90 24.87 -16.43 -20.32
C ASP A 90 24.34 -17.66 -21.05
N SER A 91 24.16 -17.58 -22.37
CA SER A 91 23.61 -18.66 -23.22
C SER A 91 24.46 -19.94 -23.22
N ASN A 92 25.73 -19.86 -22.84
CA ASN A 92 26.68 -20.97 -22.80
C ASN A 92 26.82 -21.61 -21.39
N GLY A 93 26.03 -21.15 -20.40
CA GLY A 93 26.10 -21.58 -19.02
C GLY A 93 27.37 -21.12 -18.27
N ILE A 94 27.47 -21.47 -16.99
CA ILE A 94 28.59 -21.05 -16.12
C ILE A 94 29.90 -21.75 -16.53
N THR A 95 30.91 -20.97 -16.90
CA THR A 95 32.26 -21.46 -17.29
C THR A 95 32.95 -22.27 -16.19
N GLY A 96 33.86 -23.17 -16.55
CA GLY A 96 34.55 -24.05 -15.60
C GLY A 96 35.39 -23.32 -14.54
N GLY A 97 35.98 -22.16 -14.90
CA GLY A 97 36.71 -21.31 -13.95
C GLY A 97 35.78 -20.64 -12.94
N THR A 98 34.67 -20.06 -13.40
CA THR A 98 33.66 -19.43 -12.53
C THR A 98 32.98 -20.45 -11.63
N ARG A 99 32.63 -21.63 -12.15
CA ARG A 99 32.07 -22.75 -11.36
C ARG A 99 33.04 -23.19 -10.26
N SER A 100 34.34 -23.32 -10.58
CA SER A 100 35.37 -23.64 -9.59
C SER A 100 35.45 -22.59 -8.47
N HIS A 101 35.27 -21.31 -8.82
CA HIS A 101 35.24 -20.22 -7.84
C HIS A 101 33.97 -20.28 -6.97
N ILE A 102 32.79 -20.52 -7.55
CA ILE A 102 31.53 -20.72 -6.81
C ILE A 102 31.68 -21.86 -5.79
N ILE A 103 32.17 -23.02 -6.23
CA ILE A 103 32.42 -24.19 -5.36
C ILE A 103 33.38 -23.83 -4.23
N SER A 104 34.48 -23.12 -4.53
CA SER A 104 35.44 -22.68 -3.51
C SER A 104 34.82 -21.78 -2.44
N ARG A 105 33.89 -20.89 -2.81
CA ARG A 105 33.21 -20.01 -1.86
C ARG A 105 32.18 -20.75 -1.01
N LEU A 106 31.42 -21.68 -1.61
CA LEU A 106 30.49 -22.54 -0.87
C LEU A 106 31.23 -23.48 0.08
N ASP A 107 32.33 -24.10 -0.34
CA ASP A 107 33.19 -24.94 0.51
C ASP A 107 33.77 -24.14 1.70
N LYS A 108 34.21 -22.90 1.45
CA LYS A 108 34.65 -22.00 2.52
C LYS A 108 33.53 -21.68 3.52
N GLY A 109 32.31 -21.45 3.03
CA GLY A 109 31.13 -21.25 3.88
C GLY A 109 30.83 -22.48 4.73
N ALA A 110 30.78 -23.66 4.10
CA ALA A 110 30.52 -24.94 4.75
C ALA A 110 31.56 -25.27 5.83
N ARG A 111 32.86 -25.15 5.55
CA ARG A 111 33.92 -25.36 6.55
C ARG A 111 33.82 -24.41 7.75
N THR A 112 33.37 -23.18 7.51
CA THR A 112 33.17 -22.19 8.57
C THR A 112 32.00 -22.58 9.47
N ALA A 113 30.90 -23.08 8.88
CA ALA A 113 29.75 -23.58 9.63
C ALA A 113 30.05 -24.91 10.35
N GLU A 114 30.83 -25.82 9.77
CA GLU A 114 31.30 -27.04 10.43
C GLU A 114 32.22 -26.74 11.62
N ASN A 115 33.06 -25.70 11.51
CA ASN A 115 33.85 -25.26 12.65
C ASN A 115 32.95 -24.71 13.77
N LEU A 116 31.83 -24.06 13.46
CA LEU A 116 30.84 -23.66 14.47
C LEU A 116 30.24 -24.88 15.18
N VAL A 117 29.87 -25.92 14.43
CA VAL A 117 29.39 -27.18 15.00
C VAL A 117 30.42 -27.78 15.95
N ARG A 118 31.70 -27.79 15.57
CA ARG A 118 32.80 -28.30 16.41
C ARG A 118 32.95 -27.50 17.71
N ILE A 119 32.78 -26.18 17.66
CA ILE A 119 32.85 -25.31 18.85
C ILE A 119 31.66 -25.57 19.78
N LEU A 120 30.43 -25.64 19.24
CA LEU A 120 29.21 -25.86 20.01
C LEU A 120 29.09 -27.30 20.56
N SER A 121 29.79 -28.26 19.95
CA SER A 121 29.81 -29.65 20.44
C SER A 121 30.61 -29.83 21.75
N ASN A 122 31.38 -28.81 22.18
CA ASN A 122 31.96 -28.77 23.52
C ASN A 122 30.95 -28.16 24.51
N THR A 123 29.95 -28.95 24.91
CA THR A 123 28.80 -28.51 25.70
C THR A 123 29.18 -27.95 27.06
N ASP A 124 30.22 -28.48 27.70
CA ASP A 124 30.67 -28.07 29.04
C ASP A 124 31.24 -26.64 29.06
N SER A 125 31.73 -26.14 27.92
CA SER A 125 32.35 -24.81 27.80
C SER A 125 31.53 -23.81 26.97
N SER A 126 30.59 -24.28 26.14
CA SER A 126 29.80 -23.43 25.22
C SER A 126 28.38 -23.11 25.69
N ALA A 127 27.89 -23.80 26.73
CA ALA A 127 26.50 -23.72 27.21
C ALA A 127 25.42 -23.98 26.11
N ALA A 128 25.79 -24.65 25.01
CA ALA A 128 24.91 -24.93 23.89
C ALA A 128 23.95 -26.08 24.18
N THR A 129 22.69 -25.96 23.76
CA THR A 129 21.70 -27.04 23.85
C THR A 129 21.82 -28.02 22.67
N ASP A 130 21.25 -29.22 22.80
CA ASP A 130 21.14 -30.17 21.67
C ASP A 130 20.44 -29.53 20.45
N VAL A 131 19.46 -28.66 20.68
CA VAL A 131 18.77 -27.91 19.62
C VAL A 131 19.71 -26.94 18.91
N ASP A 132 20.58 -26.23 19.63
CA ASP A 132 21.55 -25.29 19.03
C ASP A 132 22.59 -26.03 18.18
N ILE A 133 23.04 -27.20 18.64
CA ILE A 133 23.98 -28.06 17.90
C ILE A 133 23.30 -28.61 16.64
N LEU A 134 22.05 -29.04 16.74
CA LEU A 134 21.27 -29.53 15.60
C LEU A 134 21.02 -28.41 14.57
N GLU A 135 20.64 -27.20 14.98
CA GLU A 135 20.49 -26.07 14.05
C GLU A 135 21.80 -25.71 13.34
N ALA A 136 22.93 -25.70 14.05
CA ALA A 136 24.25 -25.46 13.46
C ALA A 136 24.63 -26.57 12.46
N ARG A 137 24.32 -27.84 12.78
CA ARG A 137 24.56 -29.00 11.90
C ARG A 137 23.70 -28.95 10.64
N ALA A 138 22.43 -28.61 10.77
CA ALA A 138 21.53 -28.48 9.62
C ALA A 138 21.96 -27.36 8.67
N TYR A 139 22.35 -26.20 9.21
CA TYR A 139 22.89 -25.09 8.43
C TYR A 139 24.21 -25.45 7.72
N ALA A 140 25.14 -26.13 8.42
CA ALA A 140 26.39 -26.59 7.83
C ALA A 140 26.14 -27.61 6.70
N ALA A 141 25.24 -28.58 6.93
CA ALA A 141 24.86 -29.59 5.95
C ALA A 141 24.19 -28.98 4.71
N MET A 142 23.39 -27.93 4.87
CA MET A 142 22.79 -27.17 3.76
C MET A 142 23.85 -26.50 2.88
N LEU A 143 24.84 -25.81 3.47
CA LEU A 143 25.94 -25.19 2.71
C LEU A 143 26.84 -26.23 2.02
N ARG A 144 27.10 -27.35 2.70
CA ARG A 144 27.86 -28.48 2.15
C ARG A 144 27.13 -29.14 0.99
N GLY A 145 25.81 -29.33 1.12
CA GLY A 145 24.94 -29.82 0.06
C GLY A 145 25.00 -28.91 -1.17
N ALA A 146 24.89 -27.60 -0.99
CA ALA A 146 25.00 -26.63 -2.08
C ALA A 146 26.36 -26.70 -2.79
N ALA A 147 27.47 -26.86 -2.04
CA ALA A 147 28.80 -27.03 -2.63
C ALA A 147 28.90 -28.33 -3.46
N HIS A 148 28.37 -29.44 -2.94
CA HIS A 148 28.36 -30.73 -3.66
C HIS A 148 27.45 -30.71 -4.89
N PHE A 149 26.31 -30.00 -4.81
CA PHE A 149 25.40 -29.78 -5.93
C PHE A 149 26.10 -29.08 -7.10
N GLU A 150 26.80 -27.98 -6.82
CA GLU A 150 27.56 -27.25 -7.85
C GLU A 150 28.76 -28.06 -8.39
N ALA A 151 29.35 -28.90 -7.54
CA ALA A 151 30.41 -29.85 -7.90
C ALA A 151 29.90 -31.13 -8.60
N GLN A 152 28.57 -31.27 -8.81
CA GLN A 152 27.93 -32.43 -9.44
C GLN A 152 28.22 -33.76 -8.74
N LYS A 153 28.50 -33.73 -7.43
CA LYS A 153 28.66 -34.92 -6.59
C LYS A 153 27.31 -35.31 -6.00
N TRP A 154 26.46 -35.94 -6.81
CA TRP A 154 25.05 -36.16 -6.49
C TRP A 154 24.84 -37.03 -5.24
N ASP A 155 25.66 -38.06 -5.02
CA ASP A 155 25.58 -38.89 -3.80
C ASP A 155 25.90 -38.12 -2.52
N ASP A 156 27.01 -37.38 -2.51
CA ASP A 156 27.41 -36.58 -1.35
C ASP A 156 26.47 -35.39 -1.11
N CYS A 157 25.89 -34.85 -2.19
CA CYS A 157 24.84 -33.85 -2.16
C CYS A 157 23.57 -34.39 -1.50
N MET A 158 23.09 -35.57 -1.92
CA MET A 158 21.93 -36.22 -1.31
C MET A 158 22.15 -36.50 0.18
N LYS A 159 23.31 -37.02 0.58
CA LYS A 159 23.63 -37.26 1.99
C LYS A 159 23.59 -35.97 2.82
N SER A 160 24.18 -34.89 2.30
CA SER A 160 24.24 -33.60 3.00
C SER A 160 22.85 -32.97 3.17
N TYR A 161 22.05 -32.93 2.09
CA TYR A 161 20.68 -32.41 2.19
C TYR A 161 19.74 -33.34 2.96
N ALA A 162 19.94 -34.66 2.93
CA ALA A 162 19.21 -35.61 3.76
C ALA A 162 19.47 -35.37 5.25
N THR A 163 20.72 -35.12 5.65
CA THR A 163 21.07 -34.72 7.01
C THR A 163 20.34 -33.43 7.42
N ALA A 164 20.37 -32.39 6.58
CA ALA A 164 19.65 -31.13 6.86
C ALA A 164 18.13 -31.36 6.97
N ARG A 165 17.55 -32.16 6.07
CA ARG A 165 16.12 -32.48 6.04
C ARG A 165 15.66 -33.21 7.29
N MET A 166 16.40 -34.25 7.72
CA MET A 166 16.04 -35.04 8.91
C MET A 166 16.12 -34.20 10.18
N ILE A 167 17.15 -33.34 10.29
CA ILE A 167 17.27 -32.44 11.45
C ILE A 167 16.15 -31.39 11.45
N TYR A 168 15.87 -30.72 10.33
CA TYR A 168 14.80 -29.73 10.29
C TYR A 168 13.40 -30.34 10.47
N THR A 169 13.19 -31.58 10.02
CA THR A 169 11.95 -32.34 10.32
C THR A 169 11.84 -32.64 11.82
N ALA A 170 12.94 -32.99 12.48
CA ALA A 170 12.95 -33.20 13.94
C ALA A 170 12.64 -31.91 14.72
N LEU A 171 13.09 -30.75 14.21
CA LEU A 171 12.91 -29.44 14.83
C LEU A 171 11.57 -28.76 14.47
N GLU A 172 10.81 -29.29 13.52
CA GLU A 172 9.53 -28.74 13.05
C GLU A 172 8.48 -28.65 14.16
N SER A 173 8.49 -29.59 15.10
CA SER A 173 7.59 -29.62 16.27
C SER A 173 7.86 -28.50 17.27
N ILE A 174 9.05 -27.89 17.24
CA ILE A 174 9.51 -26.89 18.22
C ILE A 174 9.44 -25.46 17.66
N LYS A 175 9.71 -25.26 16.35
CA LYS A 175 9.73 -23.93 15.71
C LYS A 175 8.98 -23.96 14.36
N GLY A 176 7.75 -23.45 14.36
CA GLY A 176 6.84 -23.46 13.20
C GLY A 176 7.12 -22.40 12.13
N ASP A 177 6.71 -22.73 10.90
CA ASP A 177 6.65 -21.99 9.63
C ASP A 177 7.99 -21.77 8.87
N ILE A 178 9.01 -21.14 9.46
CA ILE A 178 10.28 -20.85 8.74
C ILE A 178 10.98 -22.13 8.24
N LEU A 179 10.86 -23.22 8.99
CA LEU A 179 11.46 -24.51 8.63
C LEU A 179 10.73 -25.21 7.48
N LYS A 180 9.42 -24.99 7.34
CA LYS A 180 8.62 -25.59 6.28
C LYS A 180 8.98 -25.00 4.93
N ASP A 181 9.15 -23.69 4.86
CA ASP A 181 9.59 -22.98 3.65
C ASP A 181 11.00 -23.42 3.25
N LEU A 182 11.91 -23.55 4.21
CA LEU A 182 13.27 -24.01 3.95
C LEU A 182 13.29 -25.45 3.39
N LEU A 183 12.42 -26.32 3.91
CA LEU A 183 12.27 -27.69 3.44
C LEU A 183 11.68 -27.74 2.02
N SER A 184 10.58 -27.02 1.77
CA SER A 184 9.83 -27.07 0.52
C SER A 184 10.52 -26.33 -0.64
N GLU A 185 11.17 -25.19 -0.37
CA GLU A 185 11.75 -24.33 -1.41
C GLU A 185 13.20 -24.69 -1.75
N THR A 186 13.98 -25.12 -0.75
CA THR A 186 15.44 -25.30 -0.92
C THR A 186 15.87 -26.76 -0.84
N ILE A 187 15.46 -27.48 0.19
CA ILE A 187 16.02 -28.81 0.51
C ILE A 187 15.38 -29.92 -0.33
N ASP A 188 14.05 -29.99 -0.38
CA ASP A 188 13.32 -31.06 -1.08
C ASP A 188 13.55 -31.04 -2.61
N PRO A 189 13.54 -29.88 -3.30
CA PRO A 189 13.90 -29.81 -4.72
C PRO A 189 15.35 -30.27 -4.98
N SER A 190 16.29 -29.91 -4.10
CA SER A 190 17.71 -30.29 -4.23
C SER A 190 17.90 -31.81 -4.08
N ILE A 191 17.20 -32.44 -3.14
CA ILE A 191 17.21 -33.91 -2.97
C ILE A 191 16.60 -34.59 -4.19
N ARG A 192 15.45 -34.10 -4.67
CA ARG A 192 14.76 -34.67 -5.83
C ARG A 192 15.64 -34.62 -7.07
N TYR A 193 16.28 -33.49 -7.32
CA TYR A 193 17.17 -33.33 -8.48
C TYR A 193 18.39 -34.25 -8.39
N ALA A 194 19.05 -34.32 -7.24
CA ALA A 194 20.20 -35.23 -7.05
C ALA A 194 19.79 -36.71 -7.15
N ALA A 195 18.60 -37.08 -6.67
CA ALA A 195 18.05 -38.43 -6.81
C ALA A 195 17.73 -38.78 -8.27
N TYR A 196 17.23 -37.82 -9.05
CA TYR A 196 17.00 -37.98 -10.48
C TYR A 196 18.32 -38.23 -11.23
N GLN A 197 19.38 -37.46 -10.93
CA GLN A 197 20.70 -37.66 -11.53
C GLN A 197 21.29 -39.05 -11.19
N ASN A 198 20.96 -39.57 -10.01
CA ASN A 198 21.31 -40.93 -9.57
C ASN A 198 20.32 -42.03 -10.01
N LYS A 199 19.40 -41.72 -10.92
CA LYS A 199 18.42 -42.68 -11.51
C LYS A 199 17.50 -43.34 -10.48
N VAL A 200 17.22 -42.67 -9.37
CA VAL A 200 16.22 -43.12 -8.39
C VAL A 200 14.81 -42.92 -8.96
N PRO A 201 13.90 -43.92 -8.91
CA PRO A 201 12.54 -43.79 -9.44
C PRO A 201 11.77 -42.58 -8.89
N ARG A 202 11.11 -41.82 -9.77
CA ARG A 202 10.29 -40.62 -9.40
C ARG A 202 9.11 -40.98 -8.48
N THR A 203 8.66 -42.23 -8.49
CA THR A 203 7.58 -42.76 -7.63
C THR A 203 7.96 -42.85 -6.15
N LEU A 204 9.25 -42.78 -5.79
CA LEU A 204 9.69 -42.80 -4.40
C LEU A 204 9.55 -41.41 -3.76
N ALA A 205 8.90 -41.35 -2.61
CA ALA A 205 8.71 -40.12 -1.85
C ALA A 205 10.05 -39.56 -1.30
N ILE A 206 10.20 -38.23 -1.29
CA ILE A 206 11.41 -37.53 -0.80
C ILE A 206 11.78 -37.93 0.64
N PRO A 207 10.84 -38.05 1.60
CA PRO A 207 11.17 -38.53 2.95
C PRO A 207 11.80 -39.92 2.97
N THR A 208 11.46 -40.79 2.02
CA THR A 208 12.02 -42.15 1.92
C THR A 208 13.43 -42.10 1.33
N ILE A 209 13.65 -41.23 0.34
CA ILE A 209 14.98 -41.00 -0.25
C ILE A 209 15.93 -40.40 0.79
N ALA A 210 15.47 -39.39 1.55
CA ALA A 210 16.24 -38.76 2.60
C ALA A 210 16.61 -39.74 3.72
N ARG A 211 15.68 -40.61 4.17
CA ARG A 211 15.98 -41.66 5.15
C ARG A 211 17.05 -42.64 4.68
N ARG A 212 17.00 -43.06 3.40
CA ARG A 212 18.01 -43.97 2.81
C ARG A 212 19.39 -43.31 2.67
N ALA A 213 19.43 -42.01 2.40
CA ALA A 213 20.67 -41.25 2.23
C ALA A 213 21.22 -40.68 3.55
N PHE A 214 20.47 -40.75 4.65
CA PHE A 214 20.88 -40.24 5.96
C PHE A 214 22.02 -41.07 6.55
N PRO A 215 23.08 -40.46 7.10
CA PRO A 215 24.23 -41.18 7.65
C PRO A 215 23.91 -41.74 9.04
N SER A 216 23.18 -42.86 9.09
CA SER A 216 22.82 -43.57 10.33
C SER A 216 24.01 -44.10 11.12
N SER A 217 25.23 -44.06 10.56
CA SER A 217 26.48 -44.44 11.22
C SER A 217 27.02 -43.37 12.20
N ASP A 218 26.48 -42.15 12.22
CA ASP A 218 26.86 -41.11 13.18
C ASP A 218 26.03 -41.26 14.47
N GLU A 219 26.56 -42.04 15.42
CA GLU A 219 25.89 -42.36 16.69
C GLU A 219 25.55 -41.10 17.51
N ILE A 220 26.37 -40.05 17.42
CA ILE A 220 26.16 -38.79 18.14
C ILE A 220 24.97 -38.03 17.52
N LEU A 221 24.93 -37.92 16.20
CA LEU A 221 23.81 -37.27 15.50
C LEU A 221 22.49 -38.00 15.72
N VAL A 222 22.50 -39.34 15.66
CA VAL A 222 21.32 -40.18 15.91
C VAL A 222 20.80 -39.97 17.33
N ARG A 223 21.70 -39.93 18.34
CA ARG A 223 21.33 -39.67 19.73
C ARG A 223 20.72 -38.29 19.94
N GLN A 224 21.26 -37.26 19.30
CA GLN A 224 20.74 -35.88 19.36
C GLN A 224 19.38 -35.74 18.67
N ILE A 225 19.17 -36.42 17.54
CA ILE A 225 17.85 -36.44 16.88
C ILE A 225 16.85 -37.22 17.74
N HIS A 226 17.25 -38.34 18.35
CA HIS A 226 16.38 -39.14 19.22
C HIS A 226 16.02 -38.42 20.53
N SER A 227 16.89 -37.53 21.06
CA SER A 227 16.55 -36.72 22.24
C SER A 227 15.46 -35.69 21.96
N VAL A 228 15.35 -35.23 20.70
CA VAL A 228 14.35 -34.25 20.26
C VAL A 228 13.10 -34.91 19.65
N ALA A 229 13.27 -36.00 18.88
CA ALA A 229 12.22 -36.69 18.14
C ALA A 229 12.48 -38.23 18.13
N PRO A 230 12.03 -38.97 19.16
CA PRO A 230 12.36 -40.38 19.35
C PRO A 230 11.81 -41.32 18.25
N ASP A 231 10.71 -40.96 17.59
CA ASP A 231 10.06 -41.82 16.59
C ASP A 231 10.55 -41.62 15.15
N LEU A 232 11.40 -40.62 14.90
CA LEU A 232 11.76 -40.21 13.54
C LEU A 232 12.66 -41.22 12.82
N LEU A 233 13.52 -41.93 13.56
CA LEU A 233 14.53 -42.87 13.02
C LEU A 233 14.17 -44.36 13.23
N ASN A 234 13.18 -44.67 14.09
CA ASN A 234 12.85 -46.04 14.51
C ASN A 234 11.87 -46.82 13.59
N LYS A 235 11.45 -46.27 12.45
CA LYS A 235 10.68 -47.02 11.45
C LYS A 235 11.61 -47.96 10.67
N GLY A 236 11.86 -49.15 11.23
CA GLY A 236 12.78 -50.16 10.69
C GLY A 236 12.37 -50.80 9.36
N ASP A 237 13.37 -51.32 8.64
CA ASP A 237 13.33 -51.98 7.32
C ASP A 237 12.61 -53.35 7.26
N GLY A 238 11.80 -53.70 8.27
CA GLY A 238 11.12 -55.00 8.38
C GLY A 238 9.80 -55.14 7.62
N ASP A 239 9.22 -54.03 7.15
CA ASP A 239 7.93 -54.00 6.42
C ASP A 239 8.10 -53.70 4.92
N ALA A 240 9.33 -53.80 4.41
CA ALA A 240 9.68 -53.46 3.03
C ALA A 240 9.07 -54.39 1.95
N THR A 241 8.26 -55.39 2.33
CA THR A 241 7.43 -56.16 1.40
C THR A 241 5.92 -56.09 1.68
N LYS A 242 5.50 -55.39 2.74
CA LYS A 242 4.10 -55.01 3.00
C LYS A 242 4.10 -53.71 3.84
N GLY A 243 3.74 -52.58 3.25
CA GLY A 243 3.35 -51.40 4.05
C GLY A 243 4.39 -50.29 4.24
N GLN A 244 4.82 -49.64 3.15
CA GLN A 244 4.88 -48.16 3.14
C GLN A 244 4.82 -47.58 1.71
N ALA A 245 4.09 -48.28 0.84
CA ALA A 245 3.54 -47.78 -0.41
C ALA A 245 2.03 -47.49 -0.29
N ASP A 246 1.45 -47.62 0.91
CA ASP A 246 0.04 -47.36 1.16
C ASP A 246 -0.08 -46.21 2.16
N THR A 247 -0.45 -45.03 1.66
CA THR A 247 -1.44 -44.25 2.40
C THR A 247 -2.76 -45.00 2.23
N PRO A 248 -3.50 -45.38 3.29
CA PRO A 248 -4.60 -46.34 3.17
C PRO A 248 -5.80 -45.93 2.29
N ASN A 249 -5.77 -44.79 1.60
CA ASN A 249 -6.92 -44.19 0.92
C ASN A 249 -6.54 -43.41 -0.37
N ALA A 250 -5.42 -43.68 -1.02
CA ALA A 250 -5.11 -43.01 -2.30
C ALA A 250 -5.77 -43.75 -3.48
N PRO A 251 -6.73 -43.14 -4.20
CA PRO A 251 -7.45 -43.82 -5.27
C PRO A 251 -6.55 -44.07 -6.48
N HIS A 252 -6.67 -45.26 -7.07
CA HIS A 252 -5.92 -45.66 -8.27
C HIS A 252 -6.67 -45.35 -9.58
N THR A 253 -7.95 -45.00 -9.49
CA THR A 253 -8.81 -44.69 -10.63
C THR A 253 -9.73 -43.54 -10.29
N ILE A 254 -9.94 -42.62 -11.22
CA ILE A 254 -10.97 -41.59 -11.15
C ILE A 254 -12.00 -41.82 -12.26
N THR A 255 -13.28 -41.67 -11.94
CA THR A 255 -14.37 -41.81 -12.90
C THR A 255 -14.95 -40.45 -13.23
N TRP A 256 -14.94 -40.09 -14.51
CA TRP A 256 -15.62 -38.91 -15.05
C TRP A 256 -16.75 -39.34 -15.96
N ARG A 257 -18.00 -39.10 -15.55
CA ARG A 257 -19.21 -39.59 -16.25
C ARG A 257 -19.10 -41.11 -16.50
N SER A 258 -19.05 -41.55 -17.76
CA SER A 258 -18.94 -42.97 -18.14
C SER A 258 -17.50 -43.46 -18.38
N ARG A 259 -16.47 -42.62 -18.13
CA ARG A 259 -15.06 -42.94 -18.40
C ARG A 259 -14.27 -43.11 -17.09
N GLY A 260 -13.74 -44.31 -16.87
CA GLY A 260 -12.77 -44.58 -15.80
C GLY A 260 -11.34 -44.39 -16.30
N VAL A 261 -10.55 -43.60 -15.58
CA VAL A 261 -9.15 -43.32 -15.91
C VAL A 261 -8.24 -43.76 -14.77
N LYS A 262 -7.16 -44.47 -15.11
CA LYS A 262 -6.15 -44.90 -14.14
C LYS A 262 -5.24 -43.72 -13.77
N ILE A 263 -5.00 -43.53 -12.47
CA ILE A 263 -4.10 -42.50 -11.96
C ILE A 263 -2.69 -43.09 -11.88
N GLU A 264 -1.81 -42.68 -12.79
CA GLU A 264 -0.42 -43.16 -12.85
C GLU A 264 0.54 -42.29 -12.02
N ASP A 265 0.17 -41.03 -11.78
CA ASP A 265 0.97 -40.07 -11.02
C ASP A 265 0.69 -40.17 -9.51
N ALA A 266 1.74 -40.46 -8.73
CA ALA A 266 1.64 -40.63 -7.28
C ALA A 266 1.25 -39.32 -6.55
N SER A 267 1.64 -38.16 -7.07
CA SER A 267 1.28 -36.87 -6.48
C SER A 267 -0.20 -36.57 -6.67
N ILE A 268 -0.76 -36.91 -7.84
CA ILE A 268 -2.20 -36.80 -8.12
C ILE A 268 -3.00 -37.76 -7.23
N ALA A 269 -2.55 -39.01 -7.09
CA ALA A 269 -3.23 -40.00 -6.24
C ALA A 269 -3.26 -39.58 -4.77
N LEU A 270 -2.16 -39.04 -4.24
CA LEU A 270 -2.08 -38.53 -2.87
C LEU A 270 -2.97 -37.28 -2.65
N ALA A 271 -3.02 -36.38 -3.63
CA ALA A 271 -3.84 -35.17 -3.53
C ALA A 271 -5.35 -35.50 -3.57
N ILE A 272 -5.75 -36.45 -4.42
CA ILE A 272 -7.14 -36.94 -4.46
C ILE A 272 -7.50 -37.67 -3.16
N GLY A 273 -6.62 -38.55 -2.65
CA GLY A 273 -6.85 -39.23 -1.36
C GLY A 273 -6.97 -38.24 -0.19
N SER A 274 -6.25 -37.12 -0.25
CA SER A 274 -6.38 -36.04 0.73
C SER A 274 -7.75 -35.33 0.63
N THR A 275 -8.26 -35.17 -0.59
CA THR A 275 -9.62 -34.62 -0.84
C THR A 275 -10.71 -35.54 -0.30
N GLU A 276 -10.57 -36.86 -0.51
CA GLU A 276 -11.51 -37.86 0.02
C GLU A 276 -11.50 -37.91 1.56
N ALA A 277 -10.31 -37.80 2.17
CA ALA A 277 -10.18 -37.73 3.63
C ALA A 277 -10.81 -36.45 4.20
N ALA A 278 -10.64 -35.30 3.55
CA ALA A 278 -11.30 -34.05 3.94
C ALA A 278 -12.83 -34.15 3.78
N THR A 279 -13.30 -34.76 2.70
CA THR A 279 -14.74 -35.00 2.44
C THR A 279 -15.35 -35.91 3.51
N SER A 280 -14.62 -36.95 3.93
CA SER A 280 -15.06 -37.85 5.01
C SER A 280 -15.17 -37.12 6.35
N ARG A 281 -14.23 -36.21 6.67
CA ARG A 281 -14.32 -35.36 7.87
C ARG A 281 -15.51 -34.41 7.81
N LEU A 282 -15.81 -33.86 6.64
CA LEU A 282 -16.99 -33.03 6.42
C LEU A 282 -18.29 -33.82 6.66
N ALA A 283 -18.38 -35.05 6.15
CA ALA A 283 -19.52 -35.94 6.38
C ALA A 283 -19.72 -36.24 7.88
N GLN A 284 -18.65 -36.59 8.60
CA GLN A 284 -18.70 -36.86 10.05
C GLN A 284 -19.16 -35.64 10.87
N LYS A 285 -18.69 -34.44 10.54
CA LYS A 285 -19.15 -33.18 11.18
C LYS A 285 -20.64 -32.90 10.92
N LEU A 286 -21.18 -33.41 9.82
CA LEU A 286 -22.58 -33.23 9.45
C LEU A 286 -23.51 -34.25 10.15
N GLU A 287 -22.96 -35.40 10.54
CA GLU A 287 -23.68 -36.45 11.30
C GLU A 287 -23.67 -36.20 12.81
N SER A 288 -22.70 -35.42 13.34
CA SER A 288 -22.69 -35.02 14.75
C SER A 288 -23.86 -34.08 15.05
N SER A 289 -24.73 -34.47 16.00
CA SER A 289 -26.03 -33.85 16.30
C SER A 289 -25.97 -32.47 16.98
N ASP A 290 -24.86 -31.74 16.86
CA ASP A 290 -24.69 -30.40 17.42
C ASP A 290 -25.23 -29.34 16.44
N ILE A 291 -25.83 -28.27 16.95
CA ILE A 291 -26.29 -27.14 16.14
C ILE A 291 -25.05 -26.38 15.64
N VAL A 292 -24.56 -26.73 14.44
CA VAL A 292 -23.38 -26.07 13.85
C VAL A 292 -23.80 -24.78 13.16
N LEU A 293 -23.11 -23.68 13.48
CA LEU A 293 -23.38 -22.37 12.86
C LEU A 293 -23.03 -22.40 11.35
N PRO A 294 -23.76 -21.69 10.46
CA PRO A 294 -23.44 -21.67 9.02
C PRO A 294 -22.00 -21.28 8.68
N ARG A 295 -21.38 -20.43 9.51
CA ARG A 295 -19.96 -20.05 9.37
C ARG A 295 -18.99 -21.19 9.73
N GLU A 296 -19.31 -21.96 10.76
CA GLU A 296 -18.52 -23.13 11.17
C GLU A 296 -18.67 -24.25 10.14
N MET A 297 -19.87 -24.41 9.57
CA MET A 297 -20.10 -25.32 8.45
C MET A 297 -19.33 -24.91 7.20
N ALA A 298 -19.32 -23.62 6.84
CA ALA A 298 -18.55 -23.13 5.70
C ALA A 298 -17.03 -23.37 5.87
N ALA A 299 -16.50 -23.23 7.09
CA ALA A 299 -15.10 -23.55 7.39
C ALA A 299 -14.76 -25.03 7.18
N ALA A 300 -15.71 -25.95 7.38
CA ALA A 300 -15.50 -27.36 7.09
C ALA A 300 -15.43 -27.65 5.57
N TYR A 301 -16.10 -26.86 4.72
CA TYR A 301 -15.93 -26.93 3.25
C TYR A 301 -14.59 -26.37 2.80
N ASP A 302 -14.03 -25.38 3.51
CA ASP A 302 -12.73 -24.79 3.18
C ASP A 302 -11.59 -25.83 3.23
N GLU A 303 -11.64 -26.78 4.17
CA GLU A 303 -10.69 -27.91 4.21
C GLU A 303 -10.75 -28.78 2.93
N VAL A 304 -11.96 -29.03 2.42
CA VAL A 304 -12.16 -29.83 1.20
C VAL A 304 -11.70 -29.05 -0.04
N LEU A 305 -11.94 -27.74 -0.07
CA LEU A 305 -11.54 -26.87 -1.17
C LEU A 305 -10.02 -26.75 -1.30
N ILE A 306 -9.30 -26.64 -0.17
CA ILE A 306 -7.83 -26.60 -0.15
C ILE A 306 -7.27 -27.91 -0.73
N ALA A 307 -7.74 -29.06 -0.23
CA ALA A 307 -7.28 -30.36 -0.73
C ALA A 307 -7.63 -30.57 -2.21
N SER A 308 -8.80 -30.09 -2.66
CA SER A 308 -9.23 -30.18 -4.06
C SER A 308 -8.36 -29.30 -4.98
N GLN A 309 -7.92 -28.13 -4.50
CA GLN A 309 -7.03 -27.24 -5.24
C GLN A 309 -5.65 -27.88 -5.43
N ASP A 310 -5.11 -28.52 -4.40
CA ASP A 310 -3.84 -29.27 -4.49
C ASP A 310 -3.91 -30.38 -5.55
N ALA A 311 -5.06 -31.06 -5.64
CA ALA A 311 -5.30 -32.06 -6.68
C ALA A 311 -5.39 -31.44 -8.08
N ALA A 312 -6.07 -30.29 -8.23
CA ALA A 312 -6.14 -29.57 -9.50
C ALA A 312 -4.73 -29.13 -9.97
N ASP A 313 -3.92 -28.60 -9.06
CA ASP A 313 -2.57 -28.14 -9.36
C ASP A 313 -1.63 -29.30 -9.67
N ALA A 314 -1.77 -30.44 -8.98
CA ALA A 314 -1.02 -31.66 -9.31
C ALA A 314 -1.33 -32.15 -10.74
N THR A 315 -2.61 -32.15 -11.15
CA THR A 315 -2.98 -32.53 -12.52
C THR A 315 -2.45 -31.56 -13.57
N LYS A 316 -2.42 -30.25 -13.26
CA LYS A 316 -1.86 -29.23 -14.16
C LYS A 316 -0.35 -29.40 -14.33
N ARG A 317 0.40 -29.56 -13.23
CA ARG A 317 1.85 -29.80 -13.26
C ARG A 317 2.21 -31.02 -14.10
N ALA A 318 1.52 -32.14 -13.90
CA ALA A 318 1.76 -33.35 -14.67
C ALA A 318 1.50 -33.18 -16.18
N ILE A 319 0.50 -32.36 -16.56
CA ILE A 319 0.23 -32.05 -17.98
C ILE A 319 1.32 -31.15 -18.57
N ASP A 320 1.76 -30.14 -17.83
CA ASP A 320 2.76 -29.17 -18.30
C ASP A 320 4.14 -29.84 -18.44
N GLU A 321 4.51 -30.73 -17.51
CA GLU A 321 5.73 -31.54 -17.60
C GLU A 321 5.76 -32.44 -18.85
N LEU A 322 4.65 -33.12 -19.18
CA LEU A 322 4.58 -33.94 -20.40
C LEU A 322 4.63 -33.10 -21.67
N LYS A 323 4.09 -31.87 -21.65
CA LYS A 323 4.20 -30.93 -22.78
C LYS A 323 5.64 -30.47 -22.98
N GLU A 324 6.36 -30.17 -21.89
CA GLU A 324 7.77 -29.78 -21.93
C GLU A 324 8.68 -30.92 -22.41
N GLU A 325 8.34 -32.17 -22.09
CA GLU A 325 9.00 -33.38 -22.62
C GLU A 325 8.69 -33.63 -24.12
N GLY A 326 7.90 -32.76 -24.77
CA GLY A 326 7.57 -32.84 -26.21
C GLY A 326 6.54 -33.90 -26.55
N VAL A 327 5.78 -34.40 -25.56
CA VAL A 327 4.75 -35.43 -25.78
C VAL A 327 3.54 -34.81 -26.52
N PRO A 328 3.12 -35.37 -27.66
CA PRO A 328 2.01 -34.81 -28.45
C PRO A 328 0.67 -34.96 -27.73
N GLN A 329 -0.24 -34.01 -27.93
CA GLN A 329 -1.59 -33.98 -27.31
C GLN A 329 -2.45 -35.22 -27.63
N SER A 330 -2.11 -35.96 -28.68
CA SER A 330 -2.77 -37.22 -29.05
C SER A 330 -2.34 -38.42 -28.18
N ASP A 331 -1.33 -38.28 -27.32
CA ASP A 331 -0.86 -39.36 -26.45
C ASP A 331 -1.91 -39.73 -25.39
N ILE A 332 -2.10 -41.03 -25.19
CA ILE A 332 -3.08 -41.61 -24.26
C ILE A 332 -2.85 -41.10 -22.82
N ARG A 333 -1.61 -40.83 -22.42
CA ARG A 333 -1.26 -40.32 -21.09
C ARG A 333 -1.74 -38.88 -20.89
N ILE A 334 -1.57 -38.01 -21.89
CA ILE A 334 -2.08 -36.63 -21.85
C ILE A 334 -3.60 -36.64 -21.87
N GLN A 335 -4.23 -37.47 -22.72
CA GLN A 335 -5.70 -37.57 -22.75
C GLN A 335 -6.27 -38.05 -21.41
N SER A 336 -5.62 -39.03 -20.78
CA SER A 336 -5.97 -39.53 -19.45
C SER A 336 -5.87 -38.41 -18.39
N LEU A 337 -4.77 -37.65 -18.38
CA LEU A 337 -4.59 -36.53 -17.46
C LEU A 337 -5.59 -35.38 -17.68
N GLN A 338 -5.99 -35.11 -18.93
CA GLN A 338 -7.00 -34.08 -19.23
C GLN A 338 -8.38 -34.47 -18.69
N ILE A 339 -8.75 -35.76 -18.78
CA ILE A 339 -9.99 -36.27 -18.18
C ILE A 339 -9.92 -36.18 -16.65
N THR A 340 -8.79 -36.59 -16.05
CA THR A 340 -8.56 -36.47 -14.60
C THR A 340 -8.64 -35.01 -14.13
N ARG A 341 -8.01 -34.08 -14.86
CA ARG A 341 -8.06 -32.64 -14.58
C ARG A 341 -9.49 -32.10 -14.65
N THR A 342 -10.26 -32.51 -15.66
CA THR A 342 -11.66 -32.09 -15.81
C THR A 342 -12.51 -32.58 -14.64
N ALA A 343 -12.33 -33.84 -14.22
CA ALA A 343 -13.04 -34.42 -13.09
C ALA A 343 -12.74 -33.71 -11.76
N VAL A 344 -11.45 -33.46 -11.49
CA VAL A 344 -11.01 -32.79 -10.26
C VAL A 344 -11.49 -31.33 -10.23
N ASN A 345 -11.39 -30.59 -11.34
CA ASN A 345 -11.85 -29.21 -11.38
C ASN A 345 -13.38 -29.10 -11.24
N TYR A 346 -14.14 -30.01 -11.85
CA TYR A 346 -15.59 -30.05 -11.66
C TYR A 346 -15.97 -30.29 -10.20
N GLN A 347 -15.33 -31.26 -9.54
CA GLN A 347 -15.57 -31.54 -8.12
C GLN A 347 -15.21 -30.34 -7.24
N MET A 348 -14.07 -29.69 -7.48
CA MET A 348 -13.66 -28.49 -6.75
C MET A 348 -14.68 -27.36 -6.88
N ILE A 349 -15.17 -27.09 -8.10
CA ILE A 349 -16.18 -26.04 -8.32
C ILE A 349 -17.51 -26.45 -7.68
N SER A 350 -17.88 -27.73 -7.72
CA SER A 350 -19.06 -28.27 -7.02
C SER A 350 -19.00 -28.04 -5.50
N TRP A 351 -17.83 -28.24 -4.87
CA TRP A 351 -17.62 -27.94 -3.46
C TRP A 351 -17.70 -26.44 -3.15
N ARG A 352 -17.24 -25.59 -4.05
CA ARG A 352 -17.32 -24.12 -3.91
C ARG A 352 -18.78 -23.66 -3.92
N ILE A 353 -19.58 -24.23 -4.83
CA ILE A 353 -21.03 -24.00 -4.88
C ILE A 353 -21.69 -24.51 -3.57
N GLY A 354 -21.33 -25.70 -3.09
CA GLY A 354 -21.80 -26.24 -1.81
C GLY A 354 -21.58 -25.30 -0.62
N ARG A 355 -20.37 -24.73 -0.50
CA ARG A 355 -20.04 -23.73 0.53
C ARG A 355 -20.91 -22.49 0.45
N ASN A 356 -21.11 -21.93 -0.76
CA ASN A 356 -21.95 -20.75 -0.96
C ASN A 356 -23.42 -21.02 -0.58
N ARG A 357 -23.91 -22.22 -0.86
CA ARG A 357 -25.25 -22.66 -0.48
C ARG A 357 -25.43 -22.74 1.04
N VAL A 358 -24.44 -23.29 1.76
CA VAL A 358 -24.41 -23.30 3.23
C VAL A 358 -24.47 -21.88 3.80
N LEU A 359 -23.69 -20.95 3.23
CA LEU A 359 -23.66 -19.55 3.66
C LEU A 359 -24.95 -18.79 3.34
N SER A 360 -25.69 -19.19 2.31
CA SER A 360 -26.95 -18.57 1.91
C SER A 360 -28.08 -18.89 2.90
N GLY A 361 -27.97 -20.00 3.64
CA GLY A 361 -28.90 -20.45 4.66
C GLY A 361 -29.88 -21.52 4.16
N GLU A 362 -30.89 -21.82 4.98
CA GLU A 362 -31.90 -22.83 4.67
C GLU A 362 -32.63 -22.55 3.34
N HIS A 363 -32.93 -23.61 2.59
CA HIS A 363 -33.49 -23.54 1.23
C HIS A 363 -32.69 -22.61 0.30
N ASP A 364 -31.36 -22.72 0.34
CA ASP A 364 -30.42 -21.87 -0.41
C ASP A 364 -30.65 -20.36 -0.19
N GLY A 365 -31.18 -19.97 0.96
CA GLY A 365 -31.45 -18.58 1.32
C GLY A 365 -32.79 -18.02 0.82
N ALA A 366 -33.74 -18.86 0.39
CA ALA A 366 -35.06 -18.44 -0.06
C ALA A 366 -35.89 -17.69 1.02
N LEU A 367 -35.64 -17.93 2.31
CA LEU A 367 -36.32 -17.24 3.42
C LEU A 367 -35.54 -15.99 3.90
N LEU A 368 -36.28 -14.95 4.32
CA LEU A 368 -35.68 -13.69 4.83
C LEU A 368 -35.28 -13.79 6.31
N ASP A 369 -36.13 -14.43 7.13
CA ASP A 369 -36.03 -14.44 8.60
C ASP A 369 -35.19 -15.59 9.18
N SER A 370 -34.51 -16.38 8.35
CA SER A 370 -33.49 -17.33 8.82
C SER A 370 -32.23 -16.55 9.22
N ALA A 371 -32.28 -15.87 10.36
CA ALA A 371 -31.07 -15.52 11.09
C ALA A 371 -30.27 -16.81 11.34
N PRO A 372 -28.94 -16.80 11.23
CA PRO A 372 -28.16 -17.84 11.89
C PRO A 372 -28.56 -17.80 13.36
N ASN A 373 -29.12 -18.89 13.88
CA ASN A 373 -29.46 -19.05 15.29
C ASN A 373 -28.18 -18.87 16.11
N THR A 374 -27.85 -17.63 16.48
CA THR A 374 -26.87 -17.34 17.51
C THR A 374 -27.53 -17.73 18.82
N THR A 375 -27.41 -18.99 19.21
CA THR A 375 -27.88 -19.45 20.51
C THR A 375 -27.02 -18.82 21.60
N ARG A 376 -27.56 -17.77 22.23
CA ARG A 376 -27.53 -17.72 23.69
C ARG A 376 -27.98 -19.09 24.18
N LYS A 377 -27.16 -19.74 25.02
CA LYS A 377 -27.53 -20.96 25.75
C LYS A 377 -29.00 -20.88 26.18
N PHE A 378 -29.81 -21.81 25.69
CA PHE A 378 -31.16 -22.04 26.18
C PHE A 378 -31.08 -22.37 27.67
N LYS A 379 -31.24 -21.36 28.53
CA LYS A 379 -31.79 -21.58 29.86
C LYS A 379 -33.28 -21.79 29.66
N LYS A 380 -33.78 -22.93 30.13
CA LYS A 380 -35.19 -23.19 30.44
C LYS A 380 -35.74 -21.95 31.14
N ASP A 381 -36.55 -21.17 30.43
CA ASP A 381 -37.72 -20.47 30.95
C ASP A 381 -38.46 -19.87 29.76
N ALA A 382 -39.51 -20.56 29.35
CA ALA A 382 -40.43 -20.13 28.32
C ALA A 382 -41.32 -19.02 28.90
N SER A 383 -41.00 -17.76 28.61
CA SER A 383 -42.00 -16.69 28.58
C SER A 383 -41.64 -15.64 27.52
N SER A 384 -42.54 -15.53 26.54
CA SER A 384 -42.76 -14.41 25.61
C SER A 384 -41.62 -13.41 25.41
N GLN A 385 -40.66 -13.69 24.53
CA GLN A 385 -39.82 -12.65 23.93
C GLN A 385 -40.49 -12.17 22.64
N GLN A 386 -41.04 -10.95 22.66
CA GLN A 386 -41.46 -10.23 21.46
C GLN A 386 -40.24 -10.06 20.52
N ALA A 387 -40.40 -10.50 19.27
CA ALA A 387 -39.38 -10.35 18.24
C ALA A 387 -39.04 -8.86 18.05
N LYS A 388 -37.80 -8.50 18.35
CA LYS A 388 -37.28 -7.14 18.17
C LYS A 388 -37.38 -6.79 16.67
N ILE A 389 -38.16 -5.77 16.32
CA ILE A 389 -38.38 -5.36 14.92
C ILE A 389 -37.05 -4.84 14.36
N GLU A 390 -36.47 -5.57 13.40
CA GLU A 390 -35.21 -5.21 12.76
C GLU A 390 -35.41 -4.05 11.77
N PRO A 391 -34.56 -3.00 11.78
CA PRO A 391 -34.71 -1.86 10.90
C PRO A 391 -34.53 -2.24 9.41
N PRO A 392 -35.25 -1.59 8.47
CA PRO A 392 -35.29 -1.97 7.06
C PRO A 392 -33.91 -1.93 6.39
N GLY A 393 -33.04 -0.99 6.76
CA GLY A 393 -31.67 -0.90 6.23
C GLY A 393 -30.83 -2.16 6.50
N ARG A 394 -30.98 -2.76 7.68
CA ARG A 394 -30.26 -3.99 8.04
C ARG A 394 -30.77 -5.21 7.27
N LYS A 395 -32.07 -5.25 6.97
CA LYS A 395 -32.68 -6.27 6.09
C LYS A 395 -32.16 -6.14 4.65
N ILE A 396 -32.02 -4.92 4.14
CA ILE A 396 -31.47 -4.65 2.79
C ILE A 396 -30.00 -5.08 2.71
N ALA A 397 -29.19 -4.81 3.74
CA ALA A 397 -27.80 -5.24 3.79
C ALA A 397 -27.67 -6.78 3.68
N ARG A 398 -28.48 -7.53 4.44
CA ARG A 398 -28.52 -9.01 4.36
C ARG A 398 -28.96 -9.53 2.99
N LEU A 399 -29.89 -8.84 2.32
CA LEU A 399 -30.30 -9.18 0.96
C LEU A 399 -29.17 -8.95 -0.05
N LYS A 400 -28.38 -7.88 0.11
CA LYS A 400 -27.19 -7.62 -0.73
C LYS A 400 -26.13 -8.71 -0.55
N GLU A 401 -25.86 -9.15 0.67
CA GLU A 401 -24.92 -10.26 0.94
C GLU A 401 -25.35 -11.55 0.22
N LYS A 402 -26.65 -11.89 0.22
CA LYS A 402 -27.16 -13.05 -0.51
C LYS A 402 -26.99 -12.92 -2.03
N VAL A 403 -27.24 -11.73 -2.59
CA VAL A 403 -27.03 -11.48 -4.03
C VAL A 403 -25.58 -11.74 -4.43
N VAL A 404 -24.62 -11.33 -3.62
CA VAL A 404 -23.18 -11.60 -3.86
C VAL A 404 -22.89 -13.11 -3.88
N LEU A 405 -23.47 -13.88 -2.96
CA LEU A 405 -23.30 -15.34 -2.94
C LEU A 405 -23.90 -16.03 -4.18
N TYR A 406 -25.05 -15.55 -4.66
CA TYR A 406 -25.67 -16.07 -5.88
C TYR A 406 -24.85 -15.72 -7.13
N ASP A 407 -24.32 -14.50 -7.22
CA ASP A 407 -23.45 -14.11 -8.34
C ASP A 407 -22.17 -14.92 -8.40
N ALA A 408 -21.53 -15.18 -7.26
CA ALA A 408 -20.37 -16.06 -7.18
C ALA A 408 -20.71 -17.51 -7.60
N THR A 409 -21.92 -17.98 -7.28
CA THR A 409 -22.41 -19.32 -7.67
C THR A 409 -22.68 -19.40 -9.17
N LEU A 410 -23.31 -18.37 -9.75
CA LEU A 410 -23.56 -18.29 -11.19
C LEU A 410 -22.25 -18.24 -12.01
N GLN A 411 -21.27 -17.45 -11.56
CA GLN A 411 -19.94 -17.42 -12.18
C GLN A 411 -19.24 -18.79 -12.12
N SER A 412 -19.40 -19.49 -10.99
CA SER A 412 -18.86 -20.85 -10.82
C SER A 412 -19.50 -21.83 -11.81
N LEU A 413 -20.82 -21.76 -12.02
CA LEU A 413 -21.52 -22.58 -13.02
C LEU A 413 -21.05 -22.31 -14.45
N GLU A 414 -20.79 -21.05 -14.79
CA GLU A 414 -20.29 -20.68 -16.13
C GLU A 414 -18.86 -21.21 -16.35
N SER A 415 -17.99 -21.13 -15.34
CA SER A 415 -16.62 -21.66 -15.42
C SER A 415 -16.55 -23.17 -15.66
N ILE A 416 -17.59 -23.93 -15.27
CA ILE A 416 -17.66 -25.37 -15.54
C ILE A 416 -17.81 -25.62 -17.05
N LYS A 417 -18.56 -24.78 -17.76
CA LYS A 417 -18.77 -24.92 -19.21
C LYS A 417 -17.48 -24.74 -20.01
N GLU A 418 -16.52 -23.99 -19.47
CA GLU A 418 -15.20 -23.75 -20.06
C GLU A 418 -14.22 -24.92 -19.84
N LEU A 419 -14.56 -25.91 -19.00
CA LEU A 419 -13.68 -27.05 -18.76
C LEU A 419 -13.53 -27.93 -20.02
N PRO A 420 -12.34 -28.51 -20.27
CA PRO A 420 -12.10 -29.33 -21.45
C PRO A 420 -13.11 -30.47 -21.61
N GLY A 421 -13.82 -30.49 -22.74
CA GLY A 421 -14.80 -31.53 -23.07
C GLY A 421 -16.17 -31.38 -22.41
N VAL A 422 -16.39 -30.37 -21.56
CA VAL A 422 -17.72 -30.11 -20.96
C VAL A 422 -18.67 -29.45 -21.96
N ALA A 423 -18.21 -28.48 -22.75
CA ALA A 423 -19.03 -27.82 -23.78
C ALA A 423 -19.56 -28.78 -24.87
N ALA A 424 -18.94 -29.96 -25.02
CA ALA A 424 -19.37 -31.00 -25.96
C ALA A 424 -20.38 -32.00 -25.37
N ASP A 425 -20.68 -31.90 -24.07
CA ASP A 425 -21.69 -32.72 -23.37
C ASP A 425 -22.99 -31.92 -23.24
N ASP A 426 -23.84 -32.00 -24.26
CA ASP A 426 -25.13 -31.28 -24.32
C ASP A 426 -26.02 -31.57 -23.10
N GLY A 427 -25.96 -32.79 -22.55
CA GLY A 427 -26.73 -33.18 -21.37
C GLY A 427 -26.26 -32.44 -20.11
N LEU A 428 -24.95 -32.35 -19.90
CA LEU A 428 -24.36 -31.61 -18.79
C LEU A 428 -24.59 -30.10 -18.93
N VAL A 429 -24.44 -29.52 -20.12
CA VAL A 429 -24.68 -28.09 -20.34
C VAL A 429 -26.12 -27.72 -20.03
N GLN A 430 -27.10 -28.51 -20.50
CA GLN A 430 -28.51 -28.28 -20.18
C GLN A 430 -28.80 -28.39 -18.67
N GLN A 431 -28.12 -29.32 -17.97
CA GLN A 431 -28.21 -29.43 -16.52
C GLN A 431 -27.66 -28.19 -15.81
N LEU A 432 -26.50 -27.67 -16.24
CA LEU A 432 -25.91 -26.44 -15.68
C LEU A 432 -26.78 -25.22 -15.92
N ASP A 433 -27.42 -25.10 -17.10
CA ASP A 433 -28.33 -24.01 -17.40
C ASP A 433 -29.60 -24.06 -16.54
N ALA A 434 -30.14 -25.25 -16.29
CA ALA A 434 -31.27 -25.42 -15.37
C ALA A 434 -30.91 -25.05 -13.92
N THR A 435 -29.70 -25.40 -13.48
CA THR A 435 -29.15 -25.00 -12.17
C THR A 435 -28.93 -23.49 -12.10
N ALA A 436 -28.43 -22.86 -13.16
CA ALA A 436 -28.24 -21.40 -13.22
C ALA A 436 -29.59 -20.66 -13.12
N LYS A 437 -30.63 -21.14 -13.80
CA LYS A 437 -31.99 -20.56 -13.71
C LYS A 437 -32.56 -20.61 -12.29
N TYR A 438 -32.27 -21.65 -11.52
CA TYR A 438 -32.67 -21.73 -10.12
C TYR A 438 -32.01 -20.64 -9.26
N PHE A 439 -30.68 -20.46 -9.36
CA PHE A 439 -29.98 -19.39 -8.62
C PHE A 439 -30.32 -17.99 -9.14
N HIS A 440 -30.62 -17.82 -10.42
CA HIS A 440 -31.18 -16.57 -10.97
C HIS A 440 -32.55 -16.23 -10.36
N ALA A 441 -33.41 -17.23 -10.11
CA ALA A 441 -34.69 -17.02 -9.44
C ALA A 441 -34.49 -16.54 -7.99
N LEU A 442 -33.57 -17.16 -7.24
CA LEU A 442 -33.22 -16.73 -5.88
C LEU A 442 -32.64 -15.31 -5.84
N LYS A 443 -31.71 -14.99 -6.74
CA LYS A 443 -31.16 -13.63 -6.90
C LYS A 443 -32.26 -12.61 -7.16
N SER A 444 -33.14 -12.91 -8.12
CA SER A 444 -34.25 -12.03 -8.49
C SER A 444 -35.25 -11.84 -7.34
N LEU A 445 -35.51 -12.88 -6.54
CA LEU A 445 -36.33 -12.79 -5.33
C LEU A 445 -35.71 -11.88 -4.26
N SER A 446 -34.39 -11.98 -4.03
CA SER A 446 -33.70 -11.11 -3.07
C SER A 446 -33.75 -9.64 -3.46
N ILE A 447 -33.60 -9.34 -4.75
CA ILE A 447 -33.71 -7.98 -5.29
C ILE A 447 -35.18 -7.49 -5.25
N ALA A 448 -36.15 -8.35 -5.58
CA ALA A 448 -37.56 -8.01 -5.48
C ALA A 448 -37.95 -7.61 -4.04
N ARG A 449 -37.41 -8.32 -3.04
CA ARG A 449 -37.63 -8.00 -1.63
C ARG A 449 -36.99 -6.68 -1.21
N SER A 450 -35.84 -6.30 -1.75
CA SER A 450 -35.28 -4.97 -1.46
C SER A 450 -36.15 -3.85 -2.01
N HIS A 451 -36.72 -4.01 -3.21
CA HIS A 451 -37.70 -3.04 -3.74
C HIS A 451 -38.99 -2.99 -2.91
N SER A 452 -39.45 -4.14 -2.41
CA SER A 452 -40.60 -4.21 -1.50
C SER A 452 -40.34 -3.54 -0.14
N LEU A 453 -39.09 -3.39 0.30
CA LEU A 453 -38.72 -2.71 1.56
C LEU A 453 -38.59 -1.18 1.40
N VAL A 454 -38.50 -0.69 0.17
CA VAL A 454 -38.40 0.75 -0.19
C VAL A 454 -39.70 1.23 -0.87
N ASP A 455 -40.81 0.52 -0.64
CA ASP A 455 -42.16 0.83 -1.16
C ASP A 455 -42.26 0.95 -2.70
N GLN A 456 -41.37 0.31 -3.45
CA GLN A 456 -41.42 0.25 -4.92
C GLN A 456 -42.18 -1.00 -5.40
N SER A 457 -43.50 -1.00 -5.18
CA SER A 457 -44.39 -2.16 -5.41
C SER A 457 -44.38 -2.69 -6.85
N SER A 458 -44.28 -1.81 -7.86
CA SER A 458 -44.27 -2.17 -9.28
C SER A 458 -43.00 -2.92 -9.70
N ASN A 459 -41.83 -2.43 -9.26
CA ASN A 459 -40.53 -3.05 -9.49
C ASN A 459 -40.45 -4.41 -8.77
N ALA A 460 -40.94 -4.47 -7.52
CA ALA A 460 -41.02 -5.71 -6.76
C ALA A 460 -41.89 -6.76 -7.47
N LEU A 461 -43.03 -6.37 -8.05
CA LEU A 461 -43.90 -7.27 -8.82
C LEU A 461 -43.20 -7.79 -10.08
N ALA A 462 -42.55 -6.91 -10.85
CA ALA A 462 -41.87 -7.29 -12.09
C ALA A 462 -40.74 -8.31 -11.83
N LEU A 463 -39.90 -8.05 -10.83
CA LEU A 463 -38.80 -8.93 -10.44
C LEU A 463 -39.29 -10.25 -9.83
N THR A 464 -40.37 -10.22 -9.03
CA THR A 464 -40.98 -11.46 -8.49
C THR A 464 -41.56 -12.32 -9.61
N LYS A 465 -42.18 -11.71 -10.63
CA LYS A 465 -42.65 -12.43 -11.82
C LYS A 465 -41.48 -13.05 -12.58
N HIS A 466 -40.40 -12.28 -12.80
CA HIS A 466 -39.21 -12.79 -13.47
C HIS A 466 -38.60 -13.98 -12.70
N ALA A 467 -38.48 -13.87 -11.38
CA ALA A 467 -38.02 -14.96 -10.51
C ALA A 467 -38.88 -16.22 -10.66
N TYR A 468 -40.21 -16.06 -10.68
CA TYR A 468 -41.14 -17.17 -10.87
C TYR A 468 -40.99 -17.85 -12.24
N ASP A 469 -40.87 -17.06 -13.32
CA ASP A 469 -40.72 -17.58 -14.68
C ASP A 469 -39.39 -18.36 -14.84
N GLN A 470 -38.30 -17.91 -14.19
CA GLN A 470 -37.01 -18.63 -14.14
C GLN A 470 -37.10 -19.94 -13.34
N CYS A 471 -37.73 -19.89 -12.16
CA CYS A 471 -37.94 -21.06 -11.32
C CYS A 471 -38.79 -22.13 -12.03
N LEU A 472 -39.84 -21.73 -12.77
CA LEU A 472 -40.70 -22.65 -13.52
C LEU A 472 -39.94 -23.37 -14.63
N GLN A 473 -39.05 -22.66 -15.34
CA GLN A 473 -38.20 -23.25 -16.37
C GLN A 473 -37.19 -24.25 -15.78
N SER A 474 -36.58 -23.92 -14.64
CA SER A 474 -35.66 -24.81 -13.92
C SER A 474 -36.40 -26.06 -13.43
N ALA A 475 -37.53 -25.90 -12.74
CA ALA A 475 -38.36 -26.99 -12.25
C ALA A 475 -38.82 -27.93 -13.39
N GLY A 476 -39.24 -27.37 -14.52
CA GLY A 476 -39.66 -28.14 -15.70
C GLY A 476 -38.57 -29.03 -16.30
N PHE A 477 -37.29 -28.65 -16.17
CA PHE A 477 -36.16 -29.48 -16.57
C PHE A 477 -35.94 -30.63 -15.59
N PHE A 478 -35.86 -30.33 -14.29
CA PHE A 478 -35.57 -31.33 -13.25
C PHE A 478 -36.71 -32.35 -13.07
N THR A 479 -37.97 -31.97 -13.30
CA THR A 479 -39.11 -32.91 -13.32
C THR A 479 -39.06 -33.89 -14.50
N LYS A 480 -38.54 -33.47 -15.67
CA LYS A 480 -38.49 -34.30 -16.88
C LYS A 480 -37.31 -35.26 -16.90
N ASN A 481 -36.15 -34.83 -16.41
CA ASN A 481 -34.89 -35.56 -16.54
C ASN A 481 -34.54 -36.42 -15.30
N GLY A 482 -35.38 -36.40 -14.26
CA GLY A 482 -35.18 -37.16 -13.03
C GLY A 482 -34.02 -36.63 -12.19
N VAL A 483 -34.30 -36.11 -11.00
CA VAL A 483 -33.25 -35.68 -10.06
C VAL A 483 -32.63 -36.92 -9.42
N SER A 484 -31.30 -37.00 -9.42
CA SER A 484 -30.52 -37.92 -8.58
C SER A 484 -31.04 -37.81 -7.14
N SER A 485 -31.68 -38.86 -6.64
CA SER A 485 -32.31 -38.91 -5.32
C SER A 485 -31.28 -39.07 -4.20
N SER A 486 -30.15 -38.38 -4.26
CA SER A 486 -29.21 -38.33 -3.14
C SER A 486 -29.70 -37.25 -2.19
N ASP A 487 -30.46 -37.67 -1.17
CA ASP A 487 -30.80 -36.86 0.00
C ASP A 487 -29.55 -36.68 0.91
N SER A 488 -28.40 -36.48 0.27
CA SER A 488 -27.14 -36.29 0.97
C SER A 488 -27.23 -35.02 1.79
N PRO A 489 -26.89 -35.06 3.08
CA PRO A 489 -26.89 -33.86 3.91
C PRO A 489 -25.86 -32.84 3.40
N ILE A 490 -24.84 -33.30 2.66
CA ILE A 490 -23.78 -32.49 2.07
C ILE A 490 -24.30 -31.76 0.83
N LEU A 491 -24.26 -30.42 0.86
CA LEU A 491 -24.65 -29.56 -0.25
C LEU A 491 -23.51 -29.49 -1.28
N ASN A 492 -23.87 -29.65 -2.55
CA ASN A 492 -22.94 -29.54 -3.68
C ASN A 492 -23.64 -28.82 -4.85
N ILE A 493 -23.19 -29.00 -6.09
CA ILE A 493 -23.84 -28.42 -7.28
C ILE A 493 -25.28 -28.92 -7.54
N GLU A 494 -25.66 -30.09 -7.02
CA GLU A 494 -26.97 -30.71 -7.25
C GLU A 494 -28.04 -30.05 -6.36
N ILE A 495 -29.11 -29.55 -6.98
CA ILE A 495 -30.22 -28.90 -6.27
C ILE A 495 -31.22 -29.98 -5.83
N ARG A 496 -31.69 -29.90 -4.58
CA ARG A 496 -32.69 -30.84 -4.05
C ARG A 496 -34.06 -30.55 -4.64
N GLN A 497 -34.82 -31.60 -4.91
CA GLN A 497 -36.19 -31.48 -5.41
C GLN A 497 -37.10 -30.72 -4.43
N THR A 498 -36.85 -30.87 -3.12
CA THR A 498 -37.56 -30.16 -2.05
C THR A 498 -37.33 -28.65 -2.09
N ASP A 499 -36.09 -28.21 -2.34
CA ASP A 499 -35.74 -26.79 -2.40
C ASP A 499 -36.32 -26.11 -3.64
N ILE A 500 -36.33 -26.79 -4.80
CA ILE A 500 -36.98 -26.28 -6.03
C ILE A 500 -38.49 -26.15 -5.84
N GLN A 501 -39.13 -27.16 -5.25
CA GLN A 501 -40.57 -27.12 -4.99
C GLN A 501 -40.92 -26.02 -4.00
N PHE A 502 -40.15 -25.89 -2.92
CA PHE A 502 -40.32 -24.84 -1.91
C PHE A 502 -40.20 -23.45 -2.53
N LEU A 503 -39.17 -23.21 -3.34
CA LEU A 503 -38.98 -21.92 -4.01
C LEU A 503 -40.12 -21.60 -4.97
N ASN A 504 -40.65 -22.59 -5.69
CA ASN A 504 -41.78 -22.40 -6.59
C ASN A 504 -43.05 -21.98 -5.82
N ASP A 505 -43.37 -22.68 -4.73
CA ASP A 505 -44.53 -22.39 -3.90
C ASP A 505 -44.40 -21.01 -3.21
N LEU A 506 -43.19 -20.69 -2.73
CA LEU A 506 -42.88 -19.38 -2.15
C LEU A 506 -43.05 -18.25 -3.16
N LEU A 507 -42.47 -18.38 -4.36
CA LEU A 507 -42.56 -17.38 -5.43
C LEU A 507 -43.99 -17.20 -5.93
N LYS A 508 -44.78 -18.29 -5.98
CA LYS A 508 -46.19 -18.22 -6.32
C LYS A 508 -46.98 -17.40 -5.29
N GLY A 509 -46.70 -17.57 -4.00
CA GLY A 509 -47.30 -16.77 -2.92
C GLY A 509 -46.88 -15.30 -2.97
N GLU A 510 -45.58 -15.03 -3.09
CA GLU A 510 -45.03 -13.67 -3.19
C GLU A 510 -45.53 -12.92 -4.42
N LEU A 511 -45.73 -13.62 -5.54
CA LEU A 511 -46.29 -13.03 -6.75
C LEU A 511 -47.74 -12.55 -6.52
N GLN A 512 -48.58 -13.35 -5.83
CA GLN A 512 -49.94 -12.92 -5.49
C GLN A 512 -49.92 -11.76 -4.48
N ARG A 513 -49.01 -11.78 -3.51
CA ARG A 513 -48.83 -10.68 -2.56
C ARG A 513 -48.46 -9.38 -3.27
N CYS A 514 -47.46 -9.39 -4.15
CA CYS A 514 -47.05 -8.21 -4.90
C CYS A 514 -48.16 -7.69 -5.82
N ARG A 515 -48.93 -8.58 -6.47
CA ARG A 515 -50.10 -8.18 -7.28
C ARG A 515 -51.16 -7.46 -6.45
N ALA A 516 -51.46 -7.99 -5.26
CA ALA A 516 -52.43 -7.38 -4.35
C ALA A 516 -51.97 -6.01 -3.87
N ILE A 517 -50.69 -5.85 -3.54
CA ILE A 517 -50.12 -4.55 -3.10
C ILE A 517 -50.18 -3.53 -4.24
N VAL A 518 -49.77 -3.90 -5.45
CA VAL A 518 -49.86 -3.00 -6.62
C VAL A 518 -51.31 -2.61 -6.91
N GLU A 519 -52.27 -3.53 -6.78
CA GLU A 519 -53.69 -3.19 -6.95
C GLU A 519 -54.21 -2.26 -5.85
N ILE A 520 -53.77 -2.44 -4.60
CA ILE A 520 -54.08 -1.50 -3.50
C ILE A 520 -53.51 -0.12 -3.79
N ASP A 521 -52.27 -0.02 -4.29
CA ASP A 521 -51.65 1.25 -4.66
C ASP A 521 -52.40 1.91 -5.84
N ASN A 522 -52.79 1.14 -6.86
CA ASN A 522 -53.63 1.63 -7.96
C ASN A 522 -55.00 2.14 -7.48
N LEU A 523 -55.62 1.45 -6.52
CA LEU A 523 -56.90 1.86 -5.94
C LEU A 523 -56.75 3.12 -5.07
N ARG A 524 -55.63 3.27 -4.35
CA ARG A 524 -55.29 4.50 -3.60
C ARG A 524 -55.07 5.68 -4.52
N GLU A 525 -54.40 5.50 -5.66
CA GLU A 525 -54.23 6.54 -6.67
C GLU A 525 -55.57 6.92 -7.32
N LYS A 526 -56.40 5.94 -7.68
CA LYS A 526 -57.76 6.20 -8.20
C LYS A 526 -58.65 6.91 -7.16
N ALA A 527 -58.53 6.56 -5.88
CA ALA A 527 -59.26 7.24 -4.80
C ALA A 527 -58.81 8.69 -4.59
N LYS A 528 -57.52 9.01 -4.77
CA LYS A 528 -57.02 10.41 -4.76
C LYS A 528 -57.60 11.26 -5.90
N SER A 529 -57.97 10.63 -7.03
CA SER A 529 -58.55 11.33 -8.19
C SER A 529 -60.06 11.57 -8.12
N THR A 530 -60.78 10.94 -7.16
CA THR A 530 -62.25 10.98 -7.12
C THR A 530 -62.76 11.30 -5.70
N SER A 531 -63.06 12.58 -5.48
CA SER A 531 -63.81 13.16 -4.35
C SER A 531 -63.09 13.35 -2.99
N SER A 532 -63.24 14.59 -2.53
CA SER A 532 -62.99 15.10 -1.19
C SER A 532 -63.77 14.33 -0.12
N GLN A 533 -63.06 14.03 0.99
CA GLN A 533 -63.55 13.44 2.24
C GLN A 533 -63.88 11.95 2.23
N VAL A 534 -62.83 11.12 2.14
CA VAL A 534 -62.76 9.90 2.94
C VAL A 534 -61.73 10.15 4.04
N LYS A 535 -62.18 10.19 5.29
CA LYS A 535 -61.32 10.40 6.46
C LYS A 535 -60.27 9.28 6.53
N GLY A 536 -58.99 9.64 6.50
CA GLY A 536 -57.86 8.72 6.50
C GLY A 536 -57.83 7.77 7.71
N PRO A 537 -57.06 6.67 7.62
CA PRO A 537 -56.92 5.68 8.68
C PRO A 537 -56.46 6.32 10.00
N LEU A 538 -56.85 5.71 11.12
CA LEU A 538 -56.68 6.27 12.47
C LEU A 538 -55.22 6.64 12.82
N ILE A 539 -54.26 5.97 12.19
CA ILE A 539 -52.81 6.24 12.36
C ILE A 539 -52.41 7.65 11.90
N ASP A 540 -53.11 8.21 10.91
CA ASP A 540 -52.87 9.54 10.37
C ASP A 540 -53.58 10.65 11.17
N ARG A 541 -54.38 10.28 12.18
CA ARG A 541 -55.16 11.20 13.03
C ARG A 541 -54.84 11.05 14.52
N LEU A 542 -53.67 10.47 14.84
CA LEU A 542 -53.15 10.32 16.21
C LEU A 542 -52.95 11.65 16.96
N ARG A 543 -53.04 12.80 16.25
CA ARG A 543 -52.89 14.14 16.83
C ARG A 543 -54.22 14.86 17.12
N ASP A 544 -55.36 14.25 16.78
CA ASP A 544 -56.67 14.79 17.13
C ASP A 544 -57.03 14.40 18.58
N TYR A 545 -56.75 15.28 19.54
CA TYR A 545 -57.09 15.07 20.96
C TYR A 545 -58.52 15.56 21.27
N PRO A 546 -59.37 14.77 21.96
CA PRO A 546 -60.68 15.24 22.40
C PRO A 546 -60.55 16.27 23.54
N ALA A 547 -61.40 17.30 23.50
CA ALA A 547 -61.37 18.49 24.37
C ALA A 547 -61.69 18.23 25.87
N GLY A 548 -61.66 16.98 26.33
CA GLY A 548 -62.01 16.57 27.70
C GLY A 548 -60.84 16.35 28.66
N GLY A 549 -59.59 16.50 28.20
CA GLY A 549 -58.40 16.29 29.02
C GLY A 549 -58.12 14.82 29.34
N VAL A 550 -56.85 14.49 29.61
CA VAL A 550 -56.39 13.13 29.96
C VAL A 550 -55.69 13.21 31.33
N ASP A 551 -55.95 12.19 32.14
CA ASP A 551 -55.43 11.97 33.49
C ASP A 551 -53.89 11.99 33.53
N LEU A 552 -53.32 12.70 34.51
CA LEU A 552 -51.89 13.01 34.65
C LEU A 552 -51.20 12.27 35.80
N GLU A 553 -51.84 11.28 36.43
CA GLU A 553 -51.23 10.57 37.56
C GLU A 553 -50.06 9.63 37.19
N ASN A 554 -49.75 9.44 35.90
CA ASN A 554 -48.60 8.65 35.45
C ASN A 554 -47.86 9.28 34.25
N LEU A 555 -47.22 10.43 34.47
CA LEU A 555 -46.24 10.97 33.52
C LEU A 555 -44.81 10.65 33.96
N VAL A 556 -44.07 10.01 33.06
CA VAL A 556 -42.60 9.92 33.08
C VAL A 556 -42.07 11.19 32.41
N ASP A 557 -41.11 11.87 33.05
CA ASP A 557 -40.46 13.05 32.48
C ASP A 557 -39.72 12.71 31.17
N TYR A 558 -40.07 13.41 30.09
CA TYR A 558 -39.38 13.39 28.80
C TYR A 558 -39.15 14.83 28.29
N PRO A 559 -37.98 15.15 27.72
CA PRO A 559 -36.83 14.28 27.48
C PRO A 559 -36.12 13.91 28.79
N PRO A 560 -35.51 12.70 28.88
CA PRO A 560 -34.66 12.38 30.02
C PRO A 560 -33.56 13.44 30.09
N ARG A 561 -33.37 14.02 31.28
CA ARG A 561 -32.25 14.92 31.53
C ARG A 561 -30.96 14.15 31.27
N VAL A 562 -30.20 14.58 30.28
CA VAL A 562 -28.89 14.02 29.96
C VAL A 562 -27.97 14.28 31.16
N GLN A 563 -27.55 13.22 31.82
CA GLN A 563 -26.41 13.26 32.74
C GLN A 563 -25.24 12.51 32.09
N PRO A 564 -24.01 13.03 32.18
CA PRO A 564 -22.84 12.34 31.67
C PRO A 564 -22.63 11.03 32.43
N VAL A 565 -22.71 9.91 31.71
CA VAL A 565 -22.16 8.63 32.15
C VAL A 565 -20.84 8.44 31.40
N PRO A 566 -19.69 8.56 32.08
CA PRO A 566 -18.42 8.31 31.42
C PRO A 566 -18.29 6.81 31.10
N VAL A 567 -18.25 6.46 29.82
CA VAL A 567 -17.78 5.16 29.37
C VAL A 567 -16.35 5.36 28.86
N LYS A 568 -15.37 5.05 29.70
CA LYS A 568 -13.96 4.96 29.29
C LYS A 568 -13.77 3.70 28.43
N PRO A 569 -12.87 3.72 27.42
CA PRO A 569 -12.30 2.49 26.91
C PRO A 569 -11.54 1.77 28.05
N LEU A 570 -11.60 0.44 28.08
CA LEU A 570 -10.90 -0.37 29.09
C LEU A 570 -9.39 -0.17 28.95
N PHE A 571 -8.83 0.66 29.83
CA PHE A 571 -7.42 0.91 30.00
C PHE A 571 -6.98 0.27 31.33
N PHE A 572 -6.01 -0.63 31.30
CA PHE A 572 -5.39 -1.11 32.53
C PHE A 572 -4.22 -0.20 32.87
N ASP A 573 -4.32 0.46 34.03
CA ASP A 573 -3.20 1.19 34.61
C ASP A 573 -2.23 0.18 35.24
N ALA A 574 -1.29 -0.32 34.44
CA ALA A 574 -0.24 -1.21 34.91
C ALA A 574 0.73 -0.51 35.88
N ALA A 575 0.73 0.83 35.96
CA ALA A 575 1.54 1.58 36.92
C ALA A 575 0.87 1.61 38.32
N TRP A 576 -0.45 1.52 38.42
CA TRP A 576 -1.17 1.44 39.71
C TRP A 576 -0.73 0.24 40.58
N ASN A 577 -0.24 -0.83 39.96
CA ASN A 577 0.28 -2.01 40.67
C ASN A 577 1.64 -1.76 41.34
N TYR A 578 2.27 -0.59 41.12
CA TYR A 578 3.62 -0.27 41.58
C TYR A 578 3.72 1.10 42.27
N ILE A 579 2.60 1.72 42.67
CA ILE A 579 2.59 2.98 43.43
C ILE A 579 2.53 2.67 44.93
N ASP A 580 3.64 2.92 45.64
CA ASP A 580 3.71 2.88 47.10
C ASP A 580 3.58 4.30 47.68
N TYR A 581 2.73 4.48 48.70
CA TYR A 581 2.57 5.76 49.40
C TYR A 581 3.23 5.69 50.80
N PRO A 582 4.04 6.70 51.20
CA PRO A 582 4.62 6.74 52.53
C PRO A 582 3.53 7.08 53.56
N GLY A 583 3.10 6.11 54.37
CA GLY A 583 2.24 6.41 55.52
C GLY A 583 1.25 5.36 56.03
N LYS A 584 1.26 4.09 55.57
CA LYS A 584 0.51 3.02 56.26
C LYS A 584 1.39 1.82 56.60
N PRO A 585 1.15 1.18 57.77
CA PRO A 585 2.08 0.23 58.37
C PRO A 585 2.06 -1.10 57.62
N SER A 586 3.23 -1.72 57.49
CA SER A 586 3.43 -3.02 56.85
C SER A 586 2.53 -4.08 57.48
N ALA A 587 1.69 -4.72 56.67
CA ALA A 587 1.20 -6.05 57.03
C ALA A 587 2.36 -7.03 56.80
N SER A 588 2.83 -7.62 57.89
CA SER A 588 3.90 -8.63 57.91
C SER A 588 3.56 -9.87 57.06
N PRO A 589 4.57 -10.55 56.52
CA PRO A 589 4.40 -11.59 55.51
C PRO A 589 3.73 -12.84 56.10
N VAL A 590 2.68 -13.33 55.44
CA VAL A 590 2.18 -14.69 55.70
C VAL A 590 3.04 -15.66 54.90
N GLU A 591 3.57 -16.63 55.63
CA GLU A 591 4.52 -17.65 55.21
C GLU A 591 4.07 -18.44 53.98
N ALA A 592 5.05 -18.81 53.17
CA ALA A 592 4.90 -19.73 52.06
C ALA A 592 4.60 -21.14 52.61
N GLU A 593 3.45 -21.70 52.21
CA GLU A 593 3.26 -23.15 52.17
C GLU A 593 3.44 -23.64 50.73
N GLU A 594 4.39 -24.56 50.58
CA GLU A 594 4.61 -25.36 49.39
C GLU A 594 3.46 -26.36 49.19
N ASP A 595 2.88 -26.36 47.99
CA ASP A 595 2.98 -27.47 47.01
C ASP A 595 1.64 -27.90 46.35
N LYS A 596 1.79 -28.15 45.04
CA LYS A 596 0.98 -28.97 44.10
C LYS A 596 -0.18 -28.38 43.28
N GLN A 597 0.09 -28.49 41.97
CA GLN A 597 -0.81 -28.73 40.83
C GLN A 597 -1.77 -27.61 40.41
N ALA A 598 -1.35 -26.86 39.39
CA ALA A 598 -2.28 -26.21 38.48
C ALA A 598 -1.78 -26.29 37.02
N SER A 599 -2.66 -26.83 36.20
CA SER A 599 -2.60 -27.05 34.75
C SER A 599 -2.32 -25.79 33.93
N THR A 600 -1.54 -25.99 32.87
CA THR A 600 -1.37 -25.13 31.70
C THR A 600 -2.71 -24.69 31.09
N PRO A 601 -2.94 -23.39 30.82
CA PRO A 601 -3.99 -22.93 29.92
C PRO A 601 -3.52 -23.05 28.47
N GLU A 602 -4.32 -23.72 27.62
CA GLU A 602 -4.11 -23.82 26.18
C GLU A 602 -4.10 -22.44 25.47
N PRO A 603 -3.23 -22.24 24.46
CA PRO A 603 -3.26 -21.06 23.62
C PRO A 603 -4.42 -21.11 22.63
N LYS A 604 -5.37 -20.17 22.77
CA LYS A 604 -6.44 -19.93 21.79
C LYS A 604 -5.83 -19.42 20.47
N LYS A 605 -6.10 -20.17 19.40
CA LYS A 605 -5.77 -19.87 18.00
C LYS A 605 -6.28 -18.48 17.58
N ARG A 606 -5.38 -17.62 17.13
CA ARG A 606 -5.72 -16.41 16.35
C ARG A 606 -5.93 -16.82 14.90
N GLY A 607 -7.13 -16.54 14.38
CA GLY A 607 -7.53 -16.82 13.00
C GLY A 607 -6.83 -15.90 12.01
N TRP A 608 -6.18 -16.53 11.04
CA TRP A 608 -5.43 -15.97 9.93
C TRP A 608 -6.36 -15.86 8.71
N PHE A 609 -6.70 -14.63 8.29
CA PHE A 609 -7.28 -14.38 6.97
C PHE A 609 -6.14 -14.05 6.00
N GLY A 610 -5.76 -15.05 5.19
CA GLY A 610 -4.86 -14.89 4.06
C GLY A 610 -5.68 -15.00 2.78
N PHE A 611 -5.62 -13.98 1.93
CA PHE A 611 -6.16 -14.05 0.58
C PHE A 611 -5.07 -14.45 -0.40
N GLY A 612 -5.41 -15.45 -1.21
CA GLY A 612 -4.56 -16.09 -2.18
C GLY A 612 -4.33 -15.27 -3.45
N ARG A 613 -3.19 -15.58 -4.05
CA ARG A 613 -2.77 -15.27 -5.42
C ARG A 613 -3.73 -15.93 -6.43
N LEU A 614 -4.16 -15.19 -7.44
CA LEU A 614 -4.75 -15.75 -8.66
C LEU A 614 -3.96 -15.21 -9.87
N ILE A 615 -3.26 -16.12 -10.55
CA ILE A 615 -2.55 -15.89 -11.81
C ILE A 615 -3.53 -16.17 -12.95
N CYS A 616 -3.78 -15.19 -13.82
CA CYS A 616 -4.54 -15.35 -15.06
C CYS A 616 -3.65 -15.90 -16.18
N PHE A 617 -4.11 -16.96 -16.85
CA PHE A 617 -3.59 -17.48 -18.12
C PHE A 617 -4.35 -16.83 -19.27
N CYS A 618 -3.65 -16.21 -20.23
CA CYS A 618 -4.19 -15.83 -21.53
C CYS A 618 -3.95 -16.94 -22.57
N ALA A 619 -4.96 -17.25 -23.37
CA ALA A 619 -4.91 -18.23 -24.45
C ALA A 619 -4.39 -17.59 -25.75
N MET A 620 -3.44 -18.24 -26.43
CA MET A 620 -3.08 -17.95 -27.82
C MET A 620 -3.30 -19.20 -28.68
N THR A 621 -4.09 -19.04 -29.74
CA THR A 621 -4.26 -20.00 -30.84
C THR A 621 -3.21 -19.75 -31.91
N LEU A 622 -2.42 -20.78 -32.21
CA LEU A 622 -1.38 -20.79 -33.24
C LEU A 622 -1.87 -21.68 -34.40
N ALA A 623 -1.91 -21.13 -35.62
CA ALA A 623 -2.01 -21.90 -36.85
C ALA A 623 -0.66 -21.83 -37.60
N LEU A 624 -0.05 -23.00 -37.77
CA LEU A 624 1.19 -23.23 -38.52
C LEU A 624 0.90 -23.51 -40.00
N GLY A 625 1.75 -22.99 -40.88
CA GLY A 625 1.86 -23.41 -42.27
C GLY A 625 3.31 -23.30 -42.77
N LEU A 626 4.01 -24.44 -42.77
CA LEU A 626 5.34 -24.64 -43.36
C LEU A 626 5.24 -24.79 -44.88
N GLY A 627 6.22 -24.28 -45.63
CA GLY A 627 6.40 -24.56 -47.05
C GLY A 627 7.74 -24.07 -47.61
N LEU A 628 8.68 -25.00 -47.78
CA LEU A 628 9.98 -24.84 -48.45
C LEU A 628 9.83 -24.82 -49.98
N GLY A 629 10.61 -23.95 -50.65
CA GLY A 629 11.42 -24.36 -51.81
C GLY A 629 11.02 -23.89 -53.22
N LEU A 630 12.06 -23.45 -53.94
CA LEU A 630 12.26 -23.37 -55.41
C LEU A 630 11.78 -22.10 -56.13
N GLY A 631 12.75 -21.42 -56.77
CA GLY A 631 12.57 -20.14 -57.43
C GLY A 631 12.40 -20.19 -58.94
N TRP A 632 12.18 -19.02 -59.54
CA TRP A 632 12.71 -18.63 -60.85
C TRP A 632 12.55 -17.12 -61.12
N ARG A 633 13.28 -16.69 -62.16
CA ARG A 633 13.67 -15.33 -62.53
C ARG A 633 12.56 -14.46 -63.18
N ARG A 634 12.69 -13.13 -62.94
CA ARG A 634 12.67 -11.96 -63.86
C ARG A 634 11.40 -11.51 -64.63
N HIS A 635 11.32 -10.15 -64.69
CA HIS A 635 10.55 -9.22 -65.54
C HIS A 635 9.12 -8.90 -65.05
N GLY A 636 8.63 -7.67 -64.96
CA GLY A 636 9.13 -6.32 -65.29
C GLY A 636 7.95 -5.32 -65.23
N GLY A 637 8.21 -4.07 -64.83
CA GLY A 637 7.27 -2.93 -64.80
C GLY A 637 6.52 -2.79 -63.45
N GLY A 638 6.58 -1.71 -62.68
CA GLY A 638 6.99 -0.33 -62.92
C GLY A 638 5.83 0.59 -62.54
N SER A 639 5.80 1.13 -61.31
CA SER A 639 5.45 2.53 -60.96
C SER A 639 5.13 2.69 -59.46
N THR A 640 6.10 3.28 -58.73
CA THR A 640 5.96 4.27 -57.65
C THR A 640 4.89 4.12 -56.56
N THR A 641 5.29 3.56 -55.41
CA THR A 641 4.93 4.07 -54.08
C THR A 641 6.16 3.97 -53.18
N THR A 642 6.67 5.13 -52.75
CA THR A 642 7.79 5.32 -51.84
C THR A 642 7.47 4.76 -50.45
N THR A 643 8.25 3.77 -50.03
CA THR A 643 8.46 3.44 -48.61
C THR A 643 9.33 4.52 -47.96
N PRO A 644 8.98 5.07 -46.78
CA PRO A 644 9.96 5.75 -45.96
C PRO A 644 10.79 4.72 -45.18
N ASP A 645 12.09 4.99 -45.17
CA ASP A 645 13.14 4.24 -44.51
C ASP A 645 12.97 4.15 -42.99
N LYS A 646 13.67 3.16 -42.42
CA LYS A 646 13.93 2.98 -40.99
C LYS A 646 14.32 4.33 -40.35
N ALA A 647 13.46 4.86 -39.51
CA ALA A 647 13.79 6.00 -38.66
C ALA A 647 14.88 5.62 -37.67
N SER A 648 15.95 6.40 -37.70
CA SER A 648 17.01 6.48 -36.71
C SER A 648 16.46 6.88 -35.35
N LEU A 649 16.78 6.10 -34.32
CA LEU A 649 16.63 6.46 -32.91
C LEU A 649 17.78 7.40 -32.49
N VAL A 650 17.79 8.65 -32.97
CA VAL A 650 18.50 9.79 -32.35
C VAL A 650 17.90 11.07 -32.98
N ASP A 651 16.90 11.65 -32.33
CA ASP A 651 16.57 13.08 -32.41
C ASP A 651 15.63 13.38 -31.22
N ASP A 652 16.20 13.62 -30.04
CA ASP A 652 15.49 14.26 -28.93
C ASP A 652 15.78 15.77 -29.03
N ASP A 653 14.99 16.47 -29.86
CA ASP A 653 14.97 17.93 -29.84
C ASP A 653 14.42 18.38 -28.48
N TYR A 654 15.29 18.95 -27.65
CA TYR A 654 14.88 19.58 -26.40
C TYR A 654 14.08 20.85 -26.72
N GLU A 655 12.75 20.80 -26.65
CA GLU A 655 11.89 21.98 -26.75
C GLU A 655 12.06 22.88 -25.51
N TYR A 656 13.07 23.74 -25.53
CA TYR A 656 13.17 24.85 -24.59
C TYR A 656 12.48 26.09 -25.17
N PRO A 657 11.82 26.93 -24.35
CA PRO A 657 11.33 28.22 -24.82
C PRO A 657 12.51 29.07 -25.29
N THR A 658 12.50 29.47 -26.56
CA THR A 658 13.56 30.30 -27.15
C THR A 658 13.22 31.79 -27.06
N GLY A 659 14.23 32.66 -27.05
CA GLY A 659 14.02 34.12 -27.03
C GLY A 659 13.56 34.68 -25.69
N LEU A 660 13.73 33.94 -24.58
CA LEU A 660 13.41 34.42 -23.24
C LEU A 660 14.31 35.58 -22.79
N GLU A 661 13.72 36.55 -22.10
CA GLU A 661 14.48 37.63 -21.45
C GLU A 661 15.31 37.05 -20.28
N THR A 662 16.51 37.59 -20.05
CA THR A 662 17.31 37.25 -18.87
C THR A 662 17.00 38.18 -17.70
N VAL A 663 16.57 37.62 -16.57
CA VAL A 663 16.39 38.33 -15.32
C VAL A 663 17.71 38.32 -14.55
N PRO A 664 18.25 39.50 -14.19
CA PRO A 664 19.49 39.58 -13.41
C PRO A 664 19.23 39.18 -11.94
N PRO A 665 20.24 38.61 -11.23
CA PRO A 665 20.08 38.12 -9.86
C PRO A 665 19.51 39.16 -8.88
N GLU A 666 19.82 40.45 -9.06
CA GLU A 666 19.36 41.52 -8.16
C GLU A 666 17.86 41.82 -8.30
N ARG A 667 17.24 41.39 -9.41
CA ARG A 667 15.79 41.52 -9.64
C ARG A 667 15.03 40.25 -9.36
N LEU A 668 15.72 39.11 -9.28
CA LEU A 668 15.11 37.80 -9.05
C LEU A 668 14.55 37.69 -7.63
N ILE A 669 15.12 38.41 -6.67
CA ILE A 669 14.80 38.28 -5.25
C ILE A 669 14.52 39.66 -4.66
N ASN A 670 13.39 39.77 -3.96
CA ASN A 670 13.03 40.95 -3.21
C ASN A 670 13.28 40.72 -1.71
N SER A 671 14.45 41.14 -1.24
CA SER A 671 14.84 40.93 0.16
C SER A 671 13.95 41.68 1.15
N LYS A 672 13.37 42.84 0.78
CA LYS A 672 12.50 43.60 1.67
C LYS A 672 11.23 42.85 2.04
N GLU A 673 10.64 42.17 1.06
CA GLU A 673 9.44 41.35 1.29
C GLU A 673 9.78 40.09 2.11
N LEU A 674 10.90 39.43 1.81
CA LEU A 674 11.34 38.25 2.57
C LEU A 674 11.82 38.58 3.98
N GLU A 675 12.30 39.79 4.24
CA GLU A 675 12.61 40.30 5.58
C GLU A 675 11.41 40.94 6.29
N LEU A 676 10.20 40.86 5.71
CA LEU A 676 8.97 41.49 6.23
C LEU A 676 9.11 43.00 6.57
N ASP A 677 10.05 43.69 5.90
CA ASP A 677 10.25 45.14 5.99
C ASP A 677 9.40 45.87 4.94
N THR A 678 8.09 45.62 4.97
CA THR A 678 7.10 46.19 4.04
C THR A 678 6.45 47.46 4.57
N GLY A 679 6.59 47.74 5.87
CA GLY A 679 5.83 48.78 6.57
C GLY A 679 4.36 48.43 6.77
N PHE A 680 3.99 47.15 6.66
CA PHE A 680 2.63 46.68 6.86
C PHE A 680 2.15 46.95 8.29
N LEU A 681 0.93 47.48 8.41
CA LEU A 681 0.32 47.81 9.68
C LEU A 681 -0.53 46.63 10.19
N VAL A 682 0.00 45.92 11.18
CA VAL A 682 -0.75 44.92 11.96
C VAL A 682 -1.74 45.67 12.86
N SER A 683 -3.03 45.55 12.56
CA SER A 683 -4.08 46.31 13.24
C SER A 683 -5.34 45.48 13.42
N SER A 684 -6.11 45.80 14.46
CA SER A 684 -7.45 45.26 14.70
C SER A 684 -8.58 46.11 14.09
N ASP A 685 -8.22 47.02 13.16
CA ASP A 685 -9.16 47.86 12.43
C ASP A 685 -10.17 47.03 11.60
N GLN A 686 -11.18 47.73 11.06
CA GLN A 686 -12.17 47.15 10.15
C GLN A 686 -11.50 46.38 8.99
N PRO A 687 -12.05 45.22 8.59
CA PRO A 687 -11.63 44.45 7.43
C PRO A 687 -11.35 45.30 6.19
N ARG A 688 -10.24 45.04 5.50
CA ARG A 688 -9.86 45.73 4.25
C ARG A 688 -9.70 44.74 3.11
N THR A 689 -9.86 45.23 1.89
CA THR A 689 -9.45 44.48 0.69
C THR A 689 -7.97 44.75 0.42
N ARG A 690 -7.16 43.69 0.35
CA ARG A 690 -5.74 43.70 -0.01
C ARG A 690 -5.61 43.26 -1.46
N GLU A 691 -5.15 44.15 -2.32
CA GLU A 691 -5.07 43.90 -3.76
C GLU A 691 -3.63 43.64 -4.20
N TYR A 692 -3.45 42.57 -4.97
CA TYR A 692 -2.16 42.15 -5.52
C TYR A 692 -2.30 41.83 -7.01
N VAL A 693 -1.18 41.95 -7.74
CA VAL A 693 -1.09 41.58 -9.16
C VAL A 693 0.11 40.67 -9.36
N LEU A 694 -0.12 39.52 -9.98
CA LEU A 694 0.91 38.54 -10.34
C LEU A 694 0.97 38.43 -11.87
N ASP A 695 2.01 39.02 -12.45
CA ASP A 695 2.35 38.88 -13.87
C ASP A 695 3.24 37.66 -14.07
N ILE A 696 2.68 36.60 -14.66
CA ILE A 696 3.33 35.31 -14.82
C ILE A 696 4.08 35.30 -16.15
N THR A 697 5.40 35.17 -16.09
CA THR A 697 6.29 35.25 -17.26
C THR A 697 7.28 34.09 -17.29
N GLN A 698 7.68 33.67 -18.49
CA GLN A 698 8.86 32.82 -18.69
C GLN A 698 10.09 33.70 -18.88
N ALA A 699 11.19 33.38 -18.19
CA ALA A 699 12.45 34.11 -18.31
C ALA A 699 13.65 33.19 -18.03
N LEU A 700 14.85 33.59 -18.49
CA LEU A 700 16.10 32.97 -18.05
C LEU A 700 16.53 33.60 -16.72
N ALA A 701 16.84 32.77 -15.73
CA ALA A 701 17.36 33.21 -14.43
C ALA A 701 18.40 32.22 -13.90
N ALA A 702 19.21 32.63 -12.93
CA ALA A 702 20.32 31.84 -12.40
C ALA A 702 20.33 31.84 -10.86
N PRO A 703 19.36 31.15 -10.20
CA PRO A 703 19.20 31.20 -8.73
C PRO A 703 20.40 30.67 -7.95
N ASP A 704 21.10 29.65 -8.48
CA ASP A 704 22.35 29.13 -7.92
C ASP A 704 23.60 29.46 -8.76
N GLY A 705 23.43 30.33 -9.76
CA GLY A 705 24.45 30.67 -10.74
C GLY A 705 24.46 29.82 -12.02
N PHE A 706 23.64 28.77 -12.10
CA PHE A 706 23.35 28.07 -13.36
C PHE A 706 22.14 28.74 -14.05
N GLN A 707 22.34 29.28 -15.25
CA GLN A 707 21.26 29.91 -16.00
C GLN A 707 20.27 28.87 -16.55
N LYS A 708 18.99 28.99 -16.24
CA LYS A 708 17.93 28.10 -16.75
C LYS A 708 16.65 28.87 -17.10
N PRO A 709 15.76 28.31 -17.94
CA PRO A 709 14.39 28.78 -18.05
C PRO A 709 13.64 28.61 -16.73
N MET A 710 12.93 29.65 -16.31
CA MET A 710 12.11 29.70 -15.10
C MET A 710 10.74 30.30 -15.42
N ILE A 711 9.75 29.99 -14.58
CA ILE A 711 8.44 30.63 -14.59
C ILE A 711 8.36 31.50 -13.34
N LEU A 712 8.20 32.81 -13.54
CA LEU A 712 8.35 33.80 -12.48
C LEU A 712 7.09 34.66 -12.37
N ALA A 713 6.69 34.98 -11.14
CA ALA A 713 5.70 36.02 -10.87
C ALA A 713 6.42 37.35 -10.67
N ASN A 714 6.05 38.39 -11.43
CA ASN A 714 6.67 39.72 -11.36
C ASN A 714 8.21 39.66 -11.48
N ARG A 715 8.71 38.70 -12.28
CA ARG A 715 10.15 38.41 -12.49
C ARG A 715 10.92 38.02 -11.22
N GLN A 716 10.22 37.49 -10.21
CA GLN A 716 10.79 37.10 -8.92
C GLN A 716 10.57 35.60 -8.64
N SER A 717 11.51 34.99 -7.90
CA SER A 717 11.42 33.63 -7.34
C SER A 717 12.33 33.51 -6.10
N PRO A 718 11.80 33.41 -4.87
CA PRO A 718 10.37 33.39 -4.54
C PRO A 718 9.65 34.65 -5.04
N GLY A 719 8.41 34.46 -5.49
CA GLY A 719 7.55 35.53 -5.98
C GLY A 719 7.06 36.48 -4.88
N PRO A 720 6.25 37.49 -5.25
CA PRO A 720 5.83 38.54 -4.34
C PRO A 720 5.11 38.03 -3.08
N LEU A 721 5.37 38.71 -1.95
CA LEU A 721 4.66 38.50 -0.70
C LEU A 721 3.20 38.97 -0.78
N ILE A 722 2.30 38.09 -0.33
CA ILE A 722 0.91 38.46 -0.02
C ILE A 722 0.78 38.57 1.49
N GLU A 723 0.30 39.72 1.95
CA GLU A 723 0.26 40.09 3.38
C GLU A 723 -1.12 40.62 3.76
N ALA A 724 -1.75 40.01 4.76
CA ALA A 724 -3.09 40.35 5.18
C ALA A 724 -3.20 40.35 6.72
N ASN A 725 -4.18 41.07 7.27
CA ASN A 725 -4.61 40.86 8.64
C ASN A 725 -5.77 39.87 8.66
N ILE A 726 -5.96 39.17 9.78
CA ILE A 726 -7.18 38.41 10.03
C ILE A 726 -8.43 39.29 9.80
N GLY A 727 -9.40 38.75 9.08
CA GLY A 727 -10.63 39.42 8.63
C GLY A 727 -10.52 40.12 7.27
N ASP A 728 -9.32 40.39 6.76
CA ASP A 728 -9.13 41.03 5.45
C ASP A 728 -9.63 40.13 4.30
N THR A 729 -9.96 40.77 3.16
CA THR A 729 -10.22 40.10 1.88
C THR A 729 -8.98 40.20 1.01
N ILE A 730 -8.44 39.07 0.57
CA ILE A 730 -7.31 39.01 -0.35
C ILE A 730 -7.87 38.95 -1.78
N ARG A 731 -7.45 39.88 -2.63
CA ARG A 731 -7.81 39.95 -4.05
C ARG A 731 -6.53 39.92 -4.89
N VAL A 732 -6.33 38.87 -5.68
CA VAL A 732 -5.13 38.71 -6.51
C VAL A 732 -5.49 38.57 -7.98
N ARG A 733 -5.07 39.53 -8.79
CA ARG A 733 -5.18 39.44 -10.24
C ARG A 733 -3.96 38.72 -10.80
N VAL A 734 -4.17 37.54 -11.37
CA VAL A 734 -3.14 36.76 -12.05
C VAL A 734 -3.26 37.00 -13.55
N ASN A 735 -2.20 37.53 -14.15
CA ASN A 735 -2.09 37.72 -15.59
C ASN A 735 -1.14 36.67 -16.16
N ASN A 736 -1.64 35.75 -16.96
CA ASN A 736 -0.80 34.77 -17.63
C ASN A 736 -0.18 35.40 -18.88
N LEU A 737 1.08 35.85 -18.78
CA LEU A 737 1.82 36.47 -19.88
C LEU A 737 2.80 35.48 -20.55
N MET A 738 2.70 34.18 -20.24
CA MET A 738 3.44 33.13 -20.94
C MET A 738 2.89 32.93 -22.35
N ALA A 739 3.73 32.41 -23.25
CA ALA A 739 3.36 32.29 -24.66
C ALA A 739 2.49 31.04 -24.96
N ASN A 740 2.75 29.94 -24.24
CA ASN A 740 2.27 28.61 -24.64
C ASN A 740 1.73 27.75 -23.50
N LEU A 741 1.81 28.21 -22.24
CA LEU A 741 1.38 27.42 -21.08
C LEU A 741 0.21 28.07 -20.36
N SER A 742 -0.82 27.29 -20.03
CA SER A 742 -1.84 27.68 -19.06
C SER A 742 -1.28 27.65 -17.64
N THR A 743 -1.88 28.35 -16.69
CA THR A 743 -1.47 28.29 -15.28
C THR A 743 -2.64 28.47 -14.32
N THR A 744 -2.47 28.09 -13.06
CA THR A 744 -3.38 28.39 -11.93
C THR A 744 -2.53 28.63 -10.69
N ILE A 745 -3.05 29.40 -9.73
CA ILE A 745 -2.34 29.71 -8.49
C ILE A 745 -3.17 29.18 -7.32
N HIS A 746 -2.60 28.25 -6.57
CA HIS A 746 -3.17 27.71 -5.33
C HIS A 746 -2.62 28.45 -4.11
N TRP A 747 -3.48 28.61 -3.11
CA TRP A 747 -3.20 29.30 -1.83
C TRP A 747 -2.99 28.25 -0.74
N HIS A 748 -1.79 27.71 -0.66
CA HIS A 748 -1.48 26.55 0.16
C HIS A 748 -1.75 26.78 1.64
N GLY A 749 -2.68 25.99 2.18
CA GLY A 749 -3.12 26.01 3.57
C GLY A 749 -4.24 27.00 3.87
N ILE A 750 -4.74 27.74 2.88
CA ILE A 750 -5.95 28.56 3.03
C ILE A 750 -7.19 27.68 2.85
N ASP A 751 -8.14 27.78 3.78
CA ASP A 751 -9.31 26.89 3.87
C ASP A 751 -10.33 27.09 2.73
N GLN A 752 -10.28 28.23 2.03
CA GLN A 752 -11.21 28.60 0.95
C GLN A 752 -12.70 28.46 1.32
N ARG A 753 -13.05 28.75 2.58
CA ARG A 753 -14.43 28.61 3.10
C ARG A 753 -15.39 29.46 2.27
N GLY A 754 -16.38 28.83 1.65
CA GLY A 754 -17.36 29.50 0.80
C GLY A 754 -16.78 30.12 -0.47
N THR A 755 -15.55 29.78 -0.84
CA THR A 755 -14.81 30.32 -2.01
C THR A 755 -14.03 29.22 -2.73
N THR A 756 -14.48 27.97 -2.70
CA THR A 756 -13.76 26.80 -3.26
C THR A 756 -13.37 26.95 -4.73
N TRP A 757 -14.09 27.73 -5.55
CA TRP A 757 -13.71 28.04 -6.94
C TRP A 757 -12.49 28.97 -7.07
N MET A 758 -12.00 29.53 -5.97
CA MET A 758 -10.80 30.36 -5.88
C MET A 758 -9.58 29.57 -5.39
N ASP A 759 -9.71 28.27 -5.16
CA ASP A 759 -8.63 27.43 -4.64
C ASP A 759 -7.48 27.21 -5.65
N GLY A 760 -7.73 27.38 -6.95
CA GLY A 760 -6.66 27.40 -7.96
C GLY A 760 -6.13 26.03 -8.40
N VAL A 761 -6.94 24.96 -8.29
CA VAL A 761 -6.56 23.59 -8.69
C VAL A 761 -7.10 23.29 -10.09
N VAL A 762 -6.18 23.09 -11.02
CA VAL A 762 -6.53 22.81 -12.42
C VAL A 762 -7.32 21.50 -12.54
N GLY A 763 -8.46 21.55 -13.23
CA GLY A 763 -9.34 20.40 -13.45
C GLY A 763 -10.22 20.03 -12.25
N VAL A 764 -10.09 20.72 -11.11
CA VAL A 764 -10.93 20.50 -9.92
C VAL A 764 -11.75 21.74 -9.58
N SER A 765 -11.12 22.81 -9.07
CA SER A 765 -11.81 24.05 -8.67
C SER A 765 -11.92 25.05 -9.82
N GLN A 766 -11.08 24.94 -10.85
CA GLN A 766 -11.16 25.77 -12.05
C GLN A 766 -10.39 25.15 -13.23
N CYS A 767 -10.59 25.71 -14.41
CA CYS A 767 -9.77 25.43 -15.59
C CYS A 767 -8.52 26.34 -15.62
N GLY A 768 -7.49 25.95 -16.37
CA GLY A 768 -6.22 26.69 -16.44
C GLY A 768 -6.38 28.06 -17.10
N ILE A 769 -5.81 29.11 -16.52
CA ILE A 769 -5.79 30.46 -17.10
C ILE A 769 -4.97 30.41 -18.40
N PRO A 770 -5.57 30.63 -19.59
CA PRO A 770 -4.86 30.49 -20.85
C PRO A 770 -3.79 31.58 -21.06
N PRO A 771 -2.80 31.35 -21.95
CA PRO A 771 -1.87 32.39 -22.40
C PRO A 771 -2.58 33.69 -22.80
N GLY A 772 -2.09 34.82 -22.30
CA GLY A 772 -2.62 36.16 -22.56
C GLY A 772 -3.91 36.52 -21.81
N GLN A 773 -4.46 35.62 -20.99
CA GLN A 773 -5.66 35.86 -20.20
C GLN A 773 -5.34 36.21 -18.75
N SER A 774 -6.34 36.75 -18.05
CA SER A 774 -6.26 37.09 -16.63
C SER A 774 -7.38 36.45 -15.84
N PHE A 775 -7.12 36.12 -14.58
CA PHE A 775 -8.14 35.72 -13.61
C PHE A 775 -7.91 36.43 -12.28
N THR A 776 -9.00 36.81 -11.59
CA THR A 776 -8.91 37.46 -10.28
C THR A 776 -9.43 36.51 -9.22
N TYR A 777 -8.54 36.11 -8.31
CA TYR A 777 -8.88 35.35 -7.12
C TYR A 777 -9.32 36.31 -6.02
N GLU A 778 -10.39 35.99 -5.32
CA GLU A 778 -10.90 36.82 -4.23
C GLU A 778 -11.51 35.96 -3.13
N PHE A 779 -10.93 36.02 -1.93
CA PHE A 779 -11.39 35.27 -0.76
C PHE A 779 -11.08 36.02 0.53
N ARG A 780 -11.80 35.70 1.60
CA ARG A 780 -11.67 36.33 2.91
C ARG A 780 -11.00 35.39 3.90
N VAL A 781 -10.12 35.93 4.75
CA VAL A 781 -9.36 35.15 5.76
C VAL A 781 -9.86 35.46 7.16
N ASP A 782 -10.96 34.83 7.57
CA ASP A 782 -11.65 35.19 8.82
C ASP A 782 -11.03 34.60 10.10
N ASP A 783 -10.51 33.38 10.02
CA ASP A 783 -10.06 32.58 11.16
C ASP A 783 -8.73 31.86 10.91
N GLN A 784 -7.97 32.28 9.91
CA GLN A 784 -6.61 31.78 9.66
C GLN A 784 -5.58 32.88 9.93
N ARG A 785 -4.42 32.48 10.45
CA ARG A 785 -3.28 33.33 10.80
C ARG A 785 -1.98 32.55 10.66
N GLY A 786 -0.85 33.23 10.61
CA GLY A 786 0.47 32.59 10.52
C GLY A 786 1.01 32.49 9.10
N THR A 787 1.83 31.47 8.86
CA THR A 787 2.66 31.32 7.65
C THR A 787 2.07 30.35 6.63
N PHE A 788 1.84 30.85 5.44
CA PHE A 788 1.35 30.13 4.28
C PHE A 788 2.19 30.48 3.04
N TRP A 789 1.81 29.93 1.89
CA TRP A 789 2.46 30.22 0.62
C TRP A 789 1.47 30.02 -0.51
N TRP A 790 1.77 30.59 -1.66
CA TRP A 790 1.04 30.37 -2.89
C TRP A 790 1.97 29.75 -3.94
N HIS A 791 1.43 28.92 -4.83
CA HIS A 791 2.22 28.29 -5.88
C HIS A 791 1.40 27.91 -7.10
N ALA A 792 2.08 27.67 -8.22
CA ALA A 792 1.45 27.12 -9.40
C ALA A 792 0.86 25.74 -9.09
N HIS A 793 -0.38 25.49 -9.50
CA HIS A 793 -1.03 24.17 -9.39
C HIS A 793 -1.35 23.61 -10.78
N SER A 794 -0.39 23.77 -11.70
CA SER A 794 -0.47 23.29 -13.08
C SER A 794 0.83 22.57 -13.45
N GLY A 795 0.74 21.27 -13.72
CA GLY A 795 1.91 20.43 -14.00
C GLY A 795 2.97 20.53 -12.90
N VAL A 796 4.21 20.77 -13.31
CA VAL A 796 5.36 20.99 -12.40
C VAL A 796 5.84 22.45 -12.41
N GLN A 797 4.98 23.41 -12.77
CA GLN A 797 5.40 24.81 -12.98
C GLN A 797 6.04 25.47 -11.74
N TYR A 798 5.65 25.08 -10.53
CA TYR A 798 6.22 25.68 -9.32
C TYR A 798 7.69 25.27 -9.10
N SER A 799 8.12 24.08 -9.59
CA SER A 799 9.53 23.68 -9.53
C SER A 799 10.43 24.54 -10.43
N ASP A 800 9.83 25.31 -11.35
CA ASP A 800 10.51 26.31 -12.18
C ASP A 800 10.49 27.72 -11.58
N GLY A 801 10.04 27.89 -10.33
CA GLY A 801 10.11 29.15 -9.58
C GLY A 801 8.77 29.86 -9.34
N LEU A 802 7.65 29.27 -9.78
CA LEU A 802 6.34 29.90 -9.64
C LEU A 802 5.69 29.59 -8.28
N TYR A 803 6.23 30.20 -7.23
CA TYR A 803 5.72 30.16 -5.86
C TYR A 803 6.10 31.42 -5.10
N GLY A 804 5.42 31.77 -4.01
CA GLY A 804 5.75 32.90 -3.15
C GLY A 804 5.05 32.84 -1.79
N PRO A 805 5.41 33.73 -0.84
CA PRO A 805 4.90 33.66 0.52
C PRO A 805 3.51 34.30 0.67
N LEU A 806 2.74 33.78 1.62
CA LEU A 806 1.48 34.36 2.08
C LEU A 806 1.48 34.42 3.61
N VAL A 807 1.40 35.61 4.19
CA VAL A 807 1.41 35.80 5.66
C VAL A 807 0.12 36.46 6.09
N ILE A 808 -0.53 35.88 7.10
CA ILE A 808 -1.73 36.45 7.71
C ILE A 808 -1.44 36.81 9.17
N HIS A 809 -1.45 38.10 9.47
CA HIS A 809 -1.16 38.65 10.79
C HIS A 809 -2.41 38.65 11.69
N ASP A 810 -2.22 38.32 12.97
CA ASP A 810 -3.24 38.45 14.01
C ASP A 810 -2.75 39.44 15.07
N PRO A 811 -3.42 40.59 15.30
CA PRO A 811 -3.05 41.49 16.40
C PRO A 811 -3.21 40.85 17.80
N LYS A 812 -3.86 39.69 17.88
CA LYS A 812 -4.05 38.88 19.10
C LYS A 812 -3.31 37.54 19.00
N GLU A 813 -2.20 37.50 18.27
CA GLU A 813 -1.31 36.34 18.24
C GLU A 813 -0.86 35.97 19.67
N LEU A 814 -0.79 34.67 19.95
CA LEU A 814 -0.42 34.11 21.27
C LEU A 814 1.07 33.79 21.38
N LEU A 815 1.82 33.99 20.30
CA LEU A 815 3.25 33.71 20.25
C LEU A 815 4.06 34.69 21.11
N PRO A 816 5.26 34.29 21.57
CA PRO A 816 6.18 35.20 22.23
C PRO A 816 6.50 36.42 21.35
N GLN A 817 6.56 37.61 21.95
CA GLN A 817 6.95 38.82 21.22
C GLN A 817 8.35 38.69 20.63
N THR A 818 8.49 39.09 19.37
CA THR A 818 9.75 39.11 18.63
C THR A 818 10.11 40.54 18.21
N ASP A 819 11.40 40.79 18.05
CA ASP A 819 11.95 42.09 17.64
C ASP A 819 12.02 42.24 16.13
N ASP A 820 11.99 41.12 15.39
CA ASP A 820 12.14 41.03 13.94
C ASP A 820 11.53 39.72 13.43
N GLU A 821 11.09 39.70 12.17
CA GLU A 821 10.52 38.53 11.50
C GLU A 821 11.07 38.37 10.09
N LYS A 822 11.36 37.14 9.66
CA LYS A 822 11.91 36.86 8.32
C LYS A 822 11.33 35.58 7.75
N ILE A 823 11.13 35.54 6.44
CA ILE A 823 10.67 34.36 5.69
C ILE A 823 11.89 33.64 5.11
N ILE A 824 11.93 32.31 5.23
CA ILE A 824 12.97 31.47 4.66
C ILE A 824 12.33 30.30 3.90
N PHE A 825 12.42 30.34 2.57
CA PHE A 825 12.13 29.20 1.71
C PHE A 825 13.31 28.23 1.66
N LEU A 826 13.00 26.95 1.76
CA LEU A 826 13.86 25.83 1.39
C LEU A 826 13.28 25.21 0.12
N SER A 827 14.06 25.08 -0.94
CA SER A 827 13.58 24.46 -2.19
C SER A 827 14.68 23.69 -2.89
N ASP A 828 14.30 22.70 -3.70
CA ASP A 828 15.20 22.08 -4.66
C ASP A 828 15.28 22.91 -5.95
N VAL A 829 16.38 22.76 -6.70
CA VAL A 829 16.52 23.38 -8.02
C VAL A 829 17.08 22.39 -9.03
N TYR A 830 16.41 22.33 -10.17
CA TYR A 830 16.79 21.55 -11.34
C TYR A 830 17.30 22.50 -12.41
N HIS A 831 18.41 22.17 -13.05
CA HIS A 831 19.00 22.96 -14.13
C HIS A 831 18.28 22.75 -15.47
N SER A 832 17.54 21.64 -15.62
CA SER A 832 16.59 21.44 -16.72
C SER A 832 15.22 22.06 -16.44
N TYR A 833 14.49 22.38 -17.51
CA TYR A 833 13.13 22.92 -17.44
C TYR A 833 12.14 21.84 -16.98
N GLY A 834 11.17 22.21 -16.14
CA GLY A 834 10.28 21.26 -15.48
C GLY A 834 9.47 20.41 -16.45
N SER A 835 8.94 20.98 -17.54
CA SER A 835 8.16 20.22 -18.54
C SER A 835 8.99 19.14 -19.24
N THR A 836 10.27 19.40 -19.48
CA THR A 836 11.22 18.42 -20.04
C THR A 836 11.43 17.26 -19.07
N LEU A 837 11.62 17.58 -17.78
CA LEU A 837 11.79 16.57 -16.74
C LEU A 837 10.53 15.74 -16.52
N LEU A 838 9.36 16.37 -16.52
CA LEU A 838 8.08 15.69 -16.42
C LEU A 838 7.88 14.72 -17.58
N SER A 839 8.19 15.14 -18.80
CA SER A 839 8.10 14.29 -20.00
C SER A 839 9.06 13.10 -19.93
N SER A 840 10.28 13.33 -19.44
CA SER A 840 11.24 12.24 -19.21
C SER A 840 10.80 11.29 -18.10
N TYR A 841 10.18 11.80 -17.03
CA TYR A 841 9.67 10.99 -15.92
C TYR A 841 8.52 10.08 -16.35
N LEU A 842 7.61 10.60 -17.18
CA LEU A 842 6.45 9.89 -17.71
C LEU A 842 6.78 8.98 -18.91
N ASN A 843 8.05 8.85 -19.29
CA ASN A 843 8.49 7.96 -20.36
C ASN A 843 8.64 6.51 -19.86
N THR A 844 8.47 5.54 -20.76
CA THR A 844 8.67 4.10 -20.49
C THR A 844 10.12 3.74 -20.14
N THR A 845 11.07 4.63 -20.43
CA THR A 845 12.48 4.49 -20.10
C THR A 845 13.03 5.80 -19.54
N SER A 846 13.71 5.70 -18.41
CA SER A 846 14.41 6.83 -17.80
C SER A 846 15.72 7.14 -18.53
N LYS A 847 16.05 8.43 -18.58
CA LYS A 847 17.36 8.95 -19.01
C LYS A 847 18.48 8.55 -18.05
N TRP A 848 18.19 8.39 -16.77
CA TRP A 848 19.18 8.16 -15.72
C TRP A 848 19.43 6.68 -15.45
N VAL A 849 18.39 5.86 -15.62
CA VAL A 849 18.48 4.41 -15.41
C VAL A 849 17.86 3.71 -16.62
N PRO A 850 18.68 3.16 -17.52
CA PRO A 850 18.18 2.44 -18.69
C PRO A 850 17.25 1.31 -18.28
N PHE A 851 16.17 1.13 -19.04
CA PHE A 851 15.16 0.06 -18.84
C PHE A 851 14.31 0.18 -17.57
N GLU A 852 14.29 1.33 -16.91
CA GLU A 852 13.42 1.60 -15.76
C GLU A 852 12.54 2.83 -16.04
N SER A 853 11.21 2.69 -15.92
CA SER A 853 10.24 3.79 -16.07
C SER A 853 10.03 4.52 -14.75
N GLY A 854 9.63 5.80 -14.79
CA GLY A 854 9.22 6.53 -13.57
C GLY A 854 10.33 6.67 -12.54
N VAL A 855 11.57 6.86 -12.99
CA VAL A 855 12.70 7.18 -12.12
C VAL A 855 12.71 8.68 -11.89
N GLU A 856 12.52 9.10 -10.64
CA GLU A 856 12.48 10.52 -10.28
C GLU A 856 13.81 11.23 -10.61
N PRO A 857 13.77 12.42 -11.24
CA PRO A 857 14.94 13.28 -11.38
C PRO A 857 15.41 13.76 -10.00
N LEU A 858 16.70 13.62 -9.69
CA LEU A 858 17.33 14.22 -8.52
C LEU A 858 17.73 15.64 -8.87
N ALA A 859 17.37 16.59 -8.01
CA ALA A 859 17.73 17.99 -8.23
C ALA A 859 19.25 18.19 -8.28
N ASP A 860 19.67 19.26 -8.96
CA ASP A 860 21.09 19.61 -9.09
C ASP A 860 21.62 20.29 -7.85
N ASN A 861 20.78 21.07 -7.16
CA ASN A 861 21.16 21.83 -5.98
C ASN A 861 19.95 22.09 -5.07
N ILE A 862 20.20 22.72 -3.92
CA ILE A 862 19.20 23.16 -2.94
C ILE A 862 19.33 24.68 -2.80
N LEU A 863 18.24 25.40 -2.62
CA LEU A 863 18.20 26.86 -2.44
C LEU A 863 17.70 27.25 -1.06
N LEU A 864 18.25 28.34 -0.53
CA LEU A 864 17.69 29.09 0.59
C LEU A 864 17.21 30.44 0.05
N ASN A 865 15.93 30.77 0.18
CA ASN A 865 15.35 32.02 -0.36
C ASN A 865 15.71 32.29 -1.84
N GLY A 866 15.73 31.23 -2.67
CA GLY A 866 16.05 31.34 -4.09
C GLY A 866 17.54 31.51 -4.39
N GLN A 867 18.42 31.32 -3.41
CA GLN A 867 19.87 31.54 -3.55
C GLN A 867 20.68 30.32 -3.12
N ASN A 868 21.69 29.99 -3.90
CA ASN A 868 22.84 29.21 -3.45
C ASN A 868 24.04 29.46 -4.38
N THR A 869 25.17 28.82 -4.08
CA THR A 869 26.31 28.71 -5.02
C THR A 869 26.28 27.37 -5.74
N TYR A 870 26.82 27.32 -6.95
CA TYR A 870 27.04 26.08 -7.70
C TYR A 870 28.46 26.04 -8.28
N ASP A 871 29.19 24.95 -8.03
CA ASP A 871 30.51 24.73 -8.61
C ASP A 871 30.34 24.32 -10.08
N CYS A 872 30.64 25.25 -10.98
CA CYS A 872 30.47 25.06 -12.42
C CYS A 872 31.47 24.06 -13.02
N SER A 873 32.43 23.53 -12.25
CA SER A 873 33.25 22.39 -12.67
C SER A 873 32.53 21.04 -12.48
N VAL A 874 31.41 21.03 -11.76
CA VAL A 874 30.57 19.85 -11.56
C VAL A 874 29.53 19.79 -12.66
N ASP A 875 29.42 18.64 -13.32
CA ASP A 875 28.41 18.41 -14.33
C ASP A 875 27.00 18.40 -13.69
N SER A 876 26.08 19.13 -14.32
CA SER A 876 24.66 19.06 -13.95
C SER A 876 24.15 17.64 -14.16
N THR A 877 23.41 17.15 -13.18
CA THR A 877 22.76 15.84 -13.23
C THR A 877 21.55 15.88 -14.15
N THR A 878 20.80 16.99 -14.19
CA THR A 878 19.57 17.04 -14.98
C THR A 878 19.80 17.54 -16.41
N TYR A 879 20.70 18.52 -16.57
CA TYR A 879 21.02 19.15 -17.84
C TYR A 879 21.99 18.29 -18.67
N PRO A 880 21.69 17.96 -19.95
CA PRO A 880 22.56 17.12 -20.76
C PRO A 880 23.89 17.82 -21.13
N PRO A 881 25.02 17.08 -21.20
CA PRO A 881 26.23 17.57 -21.84
C PRO A 881 26.04 17.67 -23.36
N PRO A 882 26.70 18.61 -24.06
CA PRO A 882 26.63 18.68 -25.52
C PRO A 882 27.17 17.38 -26.17
N PRO A 883 26.63 16.97 -27.32
CA PRO A 883 26.97 15.68 -27.93
C PRO A 883 28.45 15.59 -28.37
N PRO A 884 29.09 14.41 -28.26
CA PRO A 884 30.52 14.23 -28.53
C PRO A 884 30.93 14.37 -30.00
N SER A 885 29.99 14.56 -30.93
CA SER A 885 30.26 14.83 -32.36
C SER A 885 30.57 16.30 -32.65
N ALA A 886 30.46 17.20 -31.68
CA ALA A 886 30.96 18.56 -31.80
C ALA A 886 32.49 18.56 -31.62
N GLU A 887 33.20 18.09 -32.66
CA GLU A 887 34.60 18.44 -32.83
C GLU A 887 34.76 19.96 -32.73
N GLN A 888 35.78 20.38 -31.99
CA GLN A 888 36.22 21.75 -31.80
C GLN A 888 36.19 22.54 -33.11
N SER A 889 35.08 23.25 -33.35
CA SER A 889 35.01 24.31 -34.33
C SER A 889 34.83 25.61 -33.56
N SER A 890 35.95 26.33 -33.43
CA SER A 890 35.98 27.72 -33.06
C SER A 890 35.15 28.53 -34.07
N SER A 891 33.87 28.77 -33.78
CA SER A 891 33.09 29.98 -34.12
C SER A 891 31.58 29.71 -34.18
N SER A 892 30.86 30.52 -33.39
CA SER A 892 29.44 30.89 -33.43
C SER A 892 28.34 29.87 -33.05
N SER A 893 27.79 30.13 -31.84
CA SER A 893 26.36 30.21 -31.48
C SER A 893 25.54 28.95 -31.18
N ALA A 894 26.11 27.98 -30.47
CA ALA A 894 25.35 27.33 -29.40
C ALA A 894 25.48 28.23 -28.15
N SER A 895 24.36 28.75 -27.64
CA SER A 895 24.33 29.75 -26.58
C SER A 895 25.18 29.33 -25.38
N GLU A 896 26.28 30.05 -25.12
CA GLU A 896 27.02 29.97 -23.86
C GLU A 896 26.03 30.20 -22.72
N LEU A 897 25.67 29.13 -22.00
CA LEU A 897 25.02 29.25 -20.69
C LEU A 897 25.92 30.15 -19.84
N LYS A 898 25.39 31.29 -19.42
CA LYS A 898 26.16 32.23 -18.60
C LYS A 898 26.14 31.75 -17.16
N TYR A 899 27.30 31.29 -16.71
CA TYR A 899 27.53 30.90 -15.32
C TYR A 899 28.01 32.09 -14.50
N SER A 900 27.37 32.35 -13.36
CA SER A 900 27.77 33.42 -12.43
C SER A 900 28.35 32.92 -11.11
N GLY A 901 28.32 31.60 -10.85
CA GLY A 901 28.79 30.97 -9.60
C GLY A 901 27.81 31.06 -8.43
N GLY A 902 26.76 31.89 -8.55
CA GLY A 902 25.71 32.05 -7.55
C GLY A 902 26.18 32.80 -6.30
N GLN A 903 25.30 32.90 -5.31
CA GLN A 903 25.60 33.52 -4.02
C GLN A 903 24.82 32.84 -2.90
N LEU A 904 25.38 32.83 -1.68
CA LEU A 904 24.68 32.31 -0.52
C LEU A 904 23.62 33.30 -0.05
N TYR A 905 22.50 32.78 0.44
CA TYR A 905 21.55 33.56 1.22
C TYR A 905 22.24 34.13 2.47
N ALA A 906 22.03 35.41 2.74
CA ALA A 906 22.55 36.06 3.94
C ALA A 906 21.48 36.97 4.56
N THR A 907 21.37 36.92 5.89
CA THR A 907 20.50 37.78 6.67
C THR A 907 21.22 38.31 7.90
N LYS A 908 20.81 39.48 8.37
CA LYS A 908 21.37 40.13 9.56
C LYS A 908 20.43 40.04 10.75
N ILE A 909 21.01 39.94 11.95
CA ILE A 909 20.32 40.01 13.24
C ILE A 909 21.17 40.83 14.22
N ARG A 910 20.55 41.51 15.20
CA ARG A 910 21.30 42.25 16.22
C ARG A 910 21.46 41.46 17.50
N THR A 911 22.59 41.64 18.16
CA THR A 911 22.87 40.99 19.43
C THR A 911 21.76 41.28 20.46
N GLY A 912 21.20 40.22 21.05
CA GLY A 912 20.14 40.27 22.05
C GLY A 912 18.71 40.23 21.52
N GLN A 913 18.48 40.31 20.20
CA GLN A 913 17.13 40.22 19.63
C GLN A 913 16.56 38.81 19.66
N ASN A 914 15.23 38.71 19.77
CA ASN A 914 14.47 37.51 19.43
C ASN A 914 13.90 37.67 18.02
N VAL A 915 14.34 36.82 17.09
CA VAL A 915 13.95 36.90 15.68
C VAL A 915 13.10 35.69 15.31
N ARG A 916 11.92 35.93 14.71
CA ARG A 916 11.08 34.86 14.16
C ARG A 916 11.52 34.53 12.74
N LEU A 917 11.80 33.27 12.46
CA LEU A 917 12.05 32.75 11.13
C LEU A 917 10.87 31.89 10.70
N ARG A 918 10.17 32.32 9.65
CA ARG A 918 9.02 31.65 9.02
C ARG A 918 9.54 30.75 7.91
N LEU A 919 9.74 29.48 8.24
CA LEU A 919 10.31 28.47 7.36
C LEU A 919 9.23 27.86 6.47
N ILE A 920 9.51 27.71 5.18
CA ILE A 920 8.59 27.11 4.19
C ILE A 920 9.38 26.15 3.32
N ASN A 921 9.00 24.86 3.28
CA ASN A 921 9.58 23.93 2.30
C ASN A 921 8.76 23.93 1.02
N ALA A 922 9.26 24.60 -0.03
CA ALA A 922 8.65 24.69 -1.34
C ALA A 922 9.31 23.76 -2.38
N SER A 923 9.93 22.67 -1.92
CA SER A 923 10.55 21.68 -2.81
C SER A 923 9.53 20.89 -3.62
N SER A 924 10.03 20.24 -4.66
CA SER A 924 9.27 19.26 -5.45
C SER A 924 9.48 17.82 -4.98
N PHE A 925 10.64 17.52 -4.40
CA PHE A 925 11.01 16.15 -4.05
C PHE A 925 11.69 16.01 -2.69
N PHE A 926 12.28 17.07 -2.14
CA PHE A 926 13.12 16.97 -0.95
C PHE A 926 12.55 17.55 0.35
N SER A 927 12.92 16.90 1.46
CA SER A 927 12.64 17.31 2.83
C SER A 927 13.94 17.62 3.56
N TYR A 928 13.93 18.55 4.52
CA TYR A 928 15.16 19.09 5.10
C TYR A 928 15.15 19.13 6.62
N TRP A 929 16.33 18.97 7.19
CA TRP A 929 16.67 19.47 8.51
C TRP A 929 17.13 20.92 8.42
N PHE A 930 16.34 21.82 8.98
CA PHE A 930 16.72 23.21 9.20
C PHE A 930 17.46 23.36 10.54
N SER A 931 18.60 24.04 10.54
CA SER A 931 19.34 24.35 11.77
C SER A 931 20.22 25.59 11.59
N ILE A 932 20.67 26.17 12.71
CA ILE A 932 21.59 27.31 12.74
C ILE A 932 22.75 26.95 13.67
N ASP A 933 23.98 27.07 13.18
CA ASP A 933 25.18 26.70 13.93
C ASP A 933 25.25 27.47 15.27
N ASN A 934 25.59 26.77 16.37
CA ASN A 934 25.59 27.27 17.76
C ASN A 934 24.26 27.80 18.33
N HIS A 935 23.14 27.80 17.60
CA HIS A 935 21.88 28.34 18.10
C HIS A 935 20.90 27.22 18.51
N THR A 936 20.16 27.47 19.58
CA THR A 936 18.91 26.78 19.86
C THR A 936 17.76 27.58 19.25
N ILE A 937 16.79 26.89 18.68
CA ILE A 937 15.58 27.46 18.12
C ILE A 937 14.38 27.06 18.99
N SER A 938 13.34 27.89 18.99
CA SER A 938 12.08 27.60 19.66
C SER A 938 10.98 27.49 18.61
N ILE A 939 10.47 26.29 18.34
CA ILE A 939 9.39 26.06 17.37
C ILE A 939 8.08 26.55 17.99
N VAL A 940 7.40 27.48 17.32
CA VAL A 940 6.24 28.20 17.87
C VAL A 940 4.99 28.17 16.98
N GLU A 941 5.16 27.83 15.70
CA GLU A 941 4.05 27.68 14.75
C GLU A 941 4.34 26.48 13.85
N LEU A 942 3.32 25.70 13.52
CA LEU A 942 3.35 24.69 12.47
C LEU A 942 2.15 24.90 11.56
N ASP A 943 2.38 25.07 10.25
CA ASP A 943 1.33 25.21 9.23
C ASP A 943 0.28 26.31 9.49
N GLY A 944 0.65 27.39 10.19
CA GLY A 944 -0.26 28.48 10.59
C GLY A 944 -0.95 28.26 11.95
N ILE A 945 -0.70 27.13 12.61
CA ILE A 945 -1.20 26.84 13.95
C ILE A 945 -0.15 27.23 14.99
N GLU A 946 -0.54 28.15 15.87
CA GLU A 946 0.26 28.54 17.04
C GLU A 946 0.37 27.37 18.02
N ILE A 947 1.59 26.99 18.39
CA ILE A 947 1.86 25.90 19.32
C ILE A 947 2.66 26.40 20.52
N SER A 948 2.55 25.68 21.63
CA SER A 948 3.39 25.92 22.81
C SER A 948 4.88 25.82 22.41
N PRO A 949 5.75 26.75 22.83
CA PRO A 949 7.13 26.81 22.32
C PRO A 949 7.93 25.54 22.63
N ILE A 950 8.52 24.94 21.61
CA ILE A 950 9.35 23.73 21.73
C ILE A 950 10.81 24.09 21.46
N ALA A 951 11.65 23.99 22.49
CA ALA A 951 13.09 24.19 22.34
C ALA A 951 13.73 23.02 21.59
N ALA A 952 14.44 23.32 20.50
CA ALA A 952 15.13 22.35 19.67
C ALA A 952 16.44 22.92 19.10
N ARG A 953 17.29 22.06 18.53
CA ARG A 953 18.48 22.46 17.75
C ARG A 953 18.23 22.54 16.24
N GLY A 954 17.11 22.00 15.79
CA GLY A 954 16.70 22.00 14.41
C GLY A 954 15.25 21.54 14.28
N VAL A 955 14.68 21.75 13.10
CA VAL A 955 13.32 21.33 12.76
C VAL A 955 13.36 20.58 11.44
N TYR A 956 12.68 19.44 11.39
CA TYR A 956 12.47 18.69 10.17
C TYR A 956 11.25 19.27 9.44
N LEU A 957 11.37 19.50 8.13
CA LEU A 957 10.30 20.06 7.31
C LEU A 957 10.11 19.20 6.06
N ASN A 958 8.93 18.60 5.95
CA ASN A 958 8.48 17.89 4.77
C ASN A 958 7.99 18.86 3.69
N ILE A 959 7.79 18.38 2.47
CA ILE A 959 7.35 19.21 1.34
C ILE A 959 5.99 19.86 1.67
N GLY A 960 5.89 21.17 1.49
CA GLY A 960 4.69 21.96 1.76
C GLY A 960 4.48 22.39 3.21
N GLN A 961 5.21 21.81 4.16
CA GLN A 961 5.12 22.21 5.57
C GLN A 961 5.77 23.58 5.83
N ARG A 962 5.24 24.26 6.83
CA ARG A 962 5.74 25.52 7.37
C ARG A 962 5.98 25.37 8.86
N ALA A 963 7.05 26.00 9.33
CA ALA A 963 7.28 26.17 10.76
C ALA A 963 7.76 27.59 11.05
N SER A 964 7.22 28.24 12.07
CA SER A 964 7.87 29.43 12.62
C SER A 964 8.75 29.04 13.79
N VAL A 965 9.99 29.52 13.79
CA VAL A 965 10.95 29.29 14.86
C VAL A 965 11.50 30.61 15.39
N ILE A 966 11.61 30.76 16.70
CA ILE A 966 12.21 31.93 17.34
C ILE A 966 13.68 31.62 17.65
N VAL A 967 14.56 32.51 17.23
CA VAL A 967 16.00 32.44 17.47
C VAL A 967 16.39 33.63 18.35
N THR A 968 16.98 33.35 19.51
CA THR A 968 17.56 34.39 20.35
C THR A 968 19.01 34.65 19.92
N ALA A 969 19.33 35.89 19.59
CA ALA A 969 20.64 36.34 19.16
C ALA A 969 21.63 36.46 20.33
N ASN A 970 21.92 35.35 21.01
CA ASN A 970 22.71 35.30 22.24
C ASN A 970 24.15 34.79 22.07
N GLN A 971 24.60 34.59 20.82
CA GLN A 971 25.97 34.17 20.52
C GLN A 971 26.90 35.39 20.42
N SER A 972 28.22 35.14 20.37
CA SER A 972 29.20 36.19 20.09
C SER A 972 28.98 36.79 18.70
N ALA A 973 29.17 38.10 18.55
CA ALA A 973 29.05 38.75 17.25
C ALA A 973 30.00 38.09 16.22
N GLY A 974 29.42 37.55 15.14
CA GLY A 974 30.09 36.85 14.06
C GLY A 974 29.09 36.29 13.04
N ASN A 975 29.60 35.58 12.04
CA ASN A 975 28.78 34.90 11.04
C ASN A 975 28.54 33.44 11.46
N TYR A 976 27.31 32.95 11.27
CA TYR A 976 26.89 31.58 11.57
C TYR A 976 26.21 30.97 10.35
N TYR A 977 26.42 29.68 10.10
CA TYR A 977 25.69 29.03 9.01
C TYR A 977 24.24 28.75 9.40
N ILE A 978 23.33 29.13 8.50
CA ILE A 978 21.98 28.56 8.39
C ILE A 978 22.12 27.33 7.49
N ARG A 979 21.52 26.20 7.86
CA ARG A 979 21.65 24.94 7.11
C ARG A 979 20.30 24.36 6.80
N ALA A 980 20.11 23.99 5.55
CA ALA A 980 19.08 23.07 5.09
C ALA A 980 19.76 21.79 4.63
N SER A 981 19.74 20.74 5.46
CA SER A 981 20.46 19.49 5.21
C SER A 981 19.48 18.39 4.81
N LEU A 982 19.76 17.70 3.70
CA LEU A 982 18.99 16.52 3.31
C LEU A 982 19.33 15.35 4.24
N PRO A 983 18.33 14.69 4.84
CA PRO A 983 18.55 13.44 5.55
C PRO A 983 18.85 12.32 4.54
N GLN A 984 20.13 12.08 4.29
CA GLN A 984 20.61 11.10 3.32
C GLN A 984 20.04 9.68 3.54
N THR A 985 19.74 9.32 4.79
CA THR A 985 19.12 8.03 5.16
C THR A 985 17.70 7.87 4.62
N CYS A 986 16.99 8.96 4.33
CA CYS A 986 15.60 8.95 3.89
C CYS A 986 15.41 8.59 2.43
N PHE A 987 16.32 9.04 1.56
CA PHE A 987 16.11 8.91 0.12
C PHE A 987 17.26 8.19 -0.60
N LEU A 988 18.53 8.32 -0.17
CA LEU A 988 19.65 7.66 -0.87
C LEU A 988 19.57 6.13 -0.94
N PRO A 989 19.01 5.40 0.05
CA PRO A 989 18.82 3.95 -0.07
C PRO A 989 17.82 3.56 -1.18
N TYR A 990 16.93 4.48 -1.57
CA TYR A 990 15.87 4.26 -2.55
C TYR A 990 16.17 4.91 -3.91
N ALA A 991 17.09 5.88 -3.96
CA ALA A 991 17.51 6.54 -5.19
C ALA A 991 18.38 5.59 -6.05
N PRO A 992 18.01 5.32 -7.31
CA PRO A 992 18.75 4.38 -8.16
C PRO A 992 20.05 4.97 -8.75
N TYR A 993 20.28 6.27 -8.58
CA TYR A 993 21.48 7.01 -8.97
C TYR A 993 21.73 8.18 -8.00
N THR A 994 22.83 8.92 -8.21
CA THR A 994 23.23 10.05 -7.36
C THR A 994 23.35 11.33 -8.17
N SER A 995 23.00 12.48 -7.58
CA SER A 995 23.25 13.81 -8.16
C SER A 995 24.66 14.29 -7.82
N ALA A 996 25.43 14.66 -8.85
CA ALA A 996 26.79 15.17 -8.69
C ALA A 996 26.80 16.54 -8.00
N GLY A 997 25.85 17.41 -8.34
CA GLY A 997 25.70 18.73 -7.73
C GLY A 997 25.37 18.67 -6.24
N LEU A 998 24.41 17.82 -5.85
CA LEU A 998 24.09 17.59 -4.43
C LEU A 998 25.28 17.01 -3.67
N ALA A 999 25.99 16.05 -4.27
CA ALA A 999 27.18 15.47 -3.63
C ALA A 999 28.29 16.50 -3.42
N ALA A 1000 28.50 17.42 -4.37
CA ALA A 1000 29.46 18.51 -4.25
C ALA A 1000 29.12 19.49 -3.12
N GLN A 1001 27.83 19.70 -2.84
CA GLN A 1001 27.33 20.53 -1.75
C GLN A 1001 27.14 19.77 -0.42
N GLU A 1002 27.66 18.55 -0.31
CA GLU A 1002 27.51 17.68 0.87
C GLU A 1002 26.03 17.43 1.24
N TYR A 1003 25.13 17.48 0.25
CA TYR A 1003 23.68 17.35 0.40
C TYR A 1003 23.05 18.39 1.35
N ALA A 1004 23.60 19.61 1.39
CA ALA A 1004 23.05 20.70 2.18
C ALA A 1004 23.19 22.07 1.51
N ALA A 1005 22.17 22.94 1.64
CA ALA A 1005 22.32 24.37 1.38
C ALA A 1005 22.81 25.08 2.63
N LYS A 1006 23.70 26.06 2.44
CA LYS A 1006 24.29 26.89 3.49
C LYS A 1006 23.90 28.35 3.25
N GLY A 1007 23.40 29.03 4.27
CA GLY A 1007 23.17 30.48 4.31
C GLY A 1007 23.96 31.11 5.45
N ILE A 1008 23.99 32.44 5.51
CA ILE A 1008 24.73 33.20 6.51
C ILE A 1008 23.76 33.97 7.41
N LEU A 1009 23.81 33.69 8.71
CA LEU A 1009 23.24 34.53 9.75
C LEU A 1009 24.35 35.42 10.32
N SER A 1010 24.29 36.71 10.04
CA SER A 1010 25.32 37.67 10.42
C SER A 1010 24.86 38.52 11.61
N TYR A 1011 25.67 38.58 12.65
CA TYR A 1011 25.40 39.44 13.81
C TYR A 1011 25.86 40.88 13.56
N ASP A 1012 25.02 41.83 13.94
CA ASP A 1012 25.28 43.26 13.91
C ASP A 1012 25.79 43.73 12.52
N ASP A 1013 26.87 44.52 12.49
CA ASP A 1013 27.49 45.02 11.26
C ASP A 1013 28.69 44.19 10.81
N VAL A 1014 28.80 42.93 11.24
CA VAL A 1014 29.86 42.02 10.77
C VAL A 1014 29.73 41.83 9.25
N PRO A 1015 30.81 41.99 8.46
CA PRO A 1015 30.77 41.73 7.03
C PRO A 1015 30.41 40.27 6.74
N VAL A 1016 29.40 40.05 5.88
CA VAL A 1016 28.93 38.71 5.48
C VAL A 1016 30.03 37.84 4.85
N GLY A 1017 31.07 38.47 4.27
CA GLY A 1017 32.21 37.77 3.67
C GLY A 1017 33.22 37.20 4.67
N GLU A 1018 33.10 37.51 5.98
CA GLU A 1018 33.96 36.89 7.00
C GLU A 1018 33.60 35.43 7.23
N ILE A 1019 34.62 34.60 7.53
CA ILE A 1019 34.46 33.16 7.71
C ILE A 1019 33.51 32.89 8.89
N PRO A 1020 32.46 32.07 8.71
CA PRO A 1020 31.55 31.72 9.80
C PRO A 1020 32.27 31.03 10.97
N VAL A 1021 31.96 31.47 12.19
CA VAL A 1021 32.58 31.00 13.45
C VAL A 1021 31.79 29.88 14.14
N GLY A 1022 30.56 29.63 13.67
CA GLY A 1022 29.67 28.63 14.22
C GLY A 1022 30.15 27.18 14.04
N VAL A 1023 29.76 26.32 14.97
CA VAL A 1023 29.92 24.87 14.86
C VAL A 1023 28.55 24.24 14.68
N MET A 1024 28.46 23.29 13.76
CA MET A 1024 27.22 22.57 13.51
C MET A 1024 26.77 21.82 14.78
N GLY A 1025 25.54 22.09 15.22
CA GLY A 1025 24.92 21.39 16.33
C GLY A 1025 24.58 19.94 15.96
N ASN A 1026 24.52 19.06 16.96
CA ASN A 1026 24.06 17.69 16.73
C ASN A 1026 22.54 17.69 16.47
N VAL A 1027 22.15 17.62 15.18
CA VAL A 1027 20.76 17.56 14.74
C VAL A 1027 20.13 16.18 14.84
N SER A 1028 20.91 15.10 15.03
CA SER A 1028 20.30 13.77 15.26
C SER A 1028 19.65 13.66 16.64
N ASN A 1029 20.00 14.52 17.60
CA ASN A 1029 19.26 14.65 18.86
C ASN A 1029 18.73 16.10 19.00
N PRO A 1030 17.63 16.44 18.33
CA PRO A 1030 17.14 17.82 18.26
C PRO A 1030 16.74 18.38 19.63
N PHE A 1031 16.40 17.53 20.62
CA PHE A 1031 15.99 17.93 21.97
C PHE A 1031 17.09 17.85 23.05
N GLY A 1032 18.29 17.37 22.70
CA GLY A 1032 19.45 17.40 23.61
C GLY A 1032 19.37 16.52 24.86
N VAL A 1033 18.46 15.53 24.93
CA VAL A 1033 18.39 14.61 26.08
C VAL A 1033 19.36 13.45 25.87
N GLU A 1034 20.41 13.36 26.70
CA GLU A 1034 21.17 12.11 26.86
C GLU A 1034 20.28 11.10 27.62
N ASN A 1035 19.58 10.22 26.89
CA ASN A 1035 18.65 9.29 27.51
C ASN A 1035 19.38 8.18 28.28
N ASN A 1036 19.30 8.26 29.62
CA ASN A 1036 19.50 7.15 30.56
C ASN A 1036 18.36 6.10 30.44
N GLY A 1037 18.24 5.45 29.28
CA GLY A 1037 17.63 4.13 29.18
C GLY A 1037 16.10 4.00 29.28
N VAL A 1038 15.30 5.07 29.17
CA VAL A 1038 13.83 4.97 29.00
C VAL A 1038 13.36 5.95 27.92
N ARG A 1039 12.63 5.44 26.91
CA ARG A 1039 12.40 6.02 25.56
C ARG A 1039 13.70 6.27 24.77
N GLY A 1040 14.33 5.19 24.33
CA GLY A 1040 15.21 5.26 23.16
C GLY A 1040 14.33 5.37 21.92
N ASP A 1041 14.36 6.52 21.26
CA ASP A 1041 14.82 6.61 19.87
C ASP A 1041 15.24 8.05 19.60
N VAL A 1042 16.47 8.17 19.14
CA VAL A 1042 17.03 9.35 18.51
C VAL A 1042 16.06 9.71 17.37
N TRP A 1043 15.61 10.96 17.31
CA TRP A 1043 14.80 11.46 16.19
C TRP A 1043 15.69 11.54 14.94
N GLU A 1044 16.00 10.36 14.40
CA GLU A 1044 16.88 10.09 13.25
C GLU A 1044 16.07 9.53 12.06
N GLY A 1045 14.75 9.75 12.08
CA GLY A 1045 13.78 9.33 11.07
C GLY A 1045 13.47 10.41 10.04
N CYS A 1046 12.67 10.01 9.06
CA CYS A 1046 12.12 10.85 8.00
C CYS A 1046 10.70 11.33 8.34
N ASP A 1047 10.26 10.99 9.56
CA ASP A 1047 8.95 11.30 10.08
C ASP A 1047 8.78 12.79 10.42
N ASP A 1048 7.55 13.28 10.31
CA ASP A 1048 7.11 14.54 10.88
C ASP A 1048 7.17 14.50 12.41
N MET A 1049 7.33 15.65 13.08
CA MET A 1049 7.36 15.75 14.55
C MET A 1049 6.29 14.86 15.21
N PRO A 1050 6.61 14.09 16.29
CA PRO A 1050 5.64 13.16 16.82
C PRO A 1050 4.41 13.93 17.31
N PHE A 1051 3.22 13.42 16.98
CA PHE A 1051 1.95 14.13 17.14
C PHE A 1051 1.65 14.53 18.60
N ASP A 1052 2.25 13.87 19.59
CA ASP A 1052 2.05 14.16 21.02
C ASP A 1052 2.97 15.28 21.53
N VAL A 1053 3.83 15.84 20.68
CA VAL A 1053 4.77 16.91 21.04
C VAL A 1053 4.21 18.32 20.80
N PRO A 1054 3.68 18.68 19.61
CA PRO A 1054 3.12 20.00 19.40
C PRO A 1054 1.76 20.14 20.10
N GLU A 1055 1.67 21.09 21.04
CA GLU A 1055 0.41 21.44 21.70
C GLU A 1055 -0.14 22.76 21.14
N PRO A 1056 -1.25 22.75 20.38
CA PRO A 1056 -1.90 23.97 19.91
C PRO A 1056 -2.28 24.91 21.07
N MET A 1057 -1.91 26.19 20.94
CA MET A 1057 -2.27 27.21 21.93
C MET A 1057 -3.78 27.51 21.89
N ARG A 1058 -4.40 27.41 20.72
CA ARG A 1058 -5.85 27.47 20.53
C ARG A 1058 -6.38 26.04 20.38
N ARG A 1059 -6.81 25.45 21.50
CA ARG A 1059 -7.34 24.09 21.50
C ARG A 1059 -8.74 24.05 20.90
N GLU A 1060 -8.94 23.18 19.94
CA GLU A 1060 -10.24 22.84 19.38
C GLU A 1060 -10.60 21.41 19.76
N GLN A 1061 -11.90 21.15 19.91
CA GLN A 1061 -12.37 19.79 20.22
C GLN A 1061 -12.49 18.99 18.93
N ALA A 1062 -11.93 17.79 18.90
CA ALA A 1062 -12.12 16.86 17.79
C ALA A 1062 -13.61 16.49 17.62
N TYR A 1063 -14.04 16.38 16.36
CA TYR A 1063 -15.41 15.98 16.03
C TYR A 1063 -15.65 14.50 16.31
N ASP A 1064 -16.87 14.15 16.76
CA ASP A 1064 -17.32 12.76 16.81
C ASP A 1064 -17.80 12.32 15.43
N VAL A 1065 -16.87 11.76 14.65
CA VAL A 1065 -17.09 11.39 13.24
C VAL A 1065 -17.90 10.09 13.14
N PRO A 1066 -19.08 10.11 12.49
CA PRO A 1066 -19.88 8.91 12.33
C PRO A 1066 -19.27 7.94 11.32
N GLU A 1067 -19.63 6.65 11.39
CA GLU A 1067 -19.07 5.60 10.51
C GLU A 1067 -19.26 5.89 9.02
N GLU A 1068 -20.37 6.52 8.63
CA GLU A 1068 -20.67 6.93 7.26
C GLU A 1068 -19.71 7.99 6.68
N ASN A 1069 -19.02 8.75 7.53
CA ASN A 1069 -18.01 9.73 7.12
C ASN A 1069 -16.57 9.18 7.28
N LYS A 1070 -16.41 7.87 7.54
CA LYS A 1070 -15.11 7.20 7.60
C LYS A 1070 -14.77 6.60 6.24
N HIS A 1071 -13.68 7.05 5.64
CA HIS A 1071 -13.20 6.63 4.32
C HIS A 1071 -11.85 5.93 4.44
N TYR A 1072 -11.75 4.71 3.92
CA TYR A 1072 -10.49 3.97 3.87
C TYR A 1072 -9.98 3.93 2.44
N ILE A 1073 -8.77 4.42 2.24
CA ILE A 1073 -8.13 4.57 0.94
C ILE A 1073 -6.84 3.74 0.94
N GLU A 1074 -6.65 2.96 -0.12
CA GLU A 1074 -5.35 2.33 -0.38
C GLU A 1074 -4.55 3.19 -1.36
N TYR A 1075 -3.29 3.45 -1.03
CA TYR A 1075 -2.36 4.18 -1.89
C TYR A 1075 -1.24 3.23 -2.32
N MET A 1076 -0.92 3.22 -3.62
CA MET A 1076 0.25 2.49 -4.11
C MET A 1076 0.76 2.93 -5.48
N PHE A 1077 2.07 2.80 -5.69
CA PHE A 1077 2.67 2.85 -7.02
C PHE A 1077 2.41 1.55 -7.79
N ARG A 1078 1.99 1.66 -9.05
CA ARG A 1078 1.91 0.53 -9.99
C ARG A 1078 2.34 0.97 -11.38
N GLN A 1079 2.98 0.05 -12.09
CA GLN A 1079 3.21 0.23 -13.51
C GLN A 1079 1.90 0.01 -14.27
N ALA A 1080 1.50 1.00 -15.07
CA ALA A 1080 0.33 0.95 -15.94
C ALA A 1080 0.73 1.46 -17.33
N GLN A 1081 0.54 0.63 -18.36
CA GLN A 1081 0.96 0.95 -19.75
C GLN A 1081 2.45 1.34 -19.83
N ASP A 1082 3.32 0.54 -19.20
CA ASP A 1082 4.78 0.71 -19.18
C ASP A 1082 5.32 1.96 -18.45
N VAL A 1083 4.46 2.72 -17.77
CA VAL A 1083 4.83 3.90 -16.95
C VAL A 1083 4.37 3.71 -15.51
N ASN A 1084 5.18 4.13 -14.53
CA ASN A 1084 4.77 4.13 -13.13
C ASN A 1084 3.73 5.22 -12.87
N ARG A 1085 2.62 4.85 -12.24
CA ARG A 1085 1.57 5.78 -11.82
C ARG A 1085 1.15 5.50 -10.39
N ILE A 1086 0.63 6.53 -9.75
CA ILE A 1086 0.00 6.45 -8.44
C ILE A 1086 -1.43 5.95 -8.60
N PHE A 1087 -1.79 4.94 -7.83
CA PHE A 1087 -3.15 4.42 -7.73
C PHE A 1087 -3.72 4.72 -6.34
N ILE A 1088 -4.93 5.29 -6.34
CA ILE A 1088 -5.78 5.44 -5.15
C ILE A 1088 -6.91 4.43 -5.32
N ASN A 1089 -6.98 3.48 -4.39
CA ASN A 1089 -7.78 2.26 -4.46
C ASN A 1089 -7.49 1.44 -5.73
N LYS A 1090 -8.23 1.66 -6.81
CA LYS A 1090 -8.13 0.89 -8.07
C LYS A 1090 -7.87 1.74 -9.31
N THR A 1091 -7.88 3.07 -9.20
CA THR A 1091 -7.74 3.98 -10.33
C THR A 1091 -6.61 4.96 -10.10
N ALA A 1092 -5.97 5.39 -11.18
CA ALA A 1092 -5.07 6.54 -11.18
C ALA A 1092 -5.90 7.80 -11.46
N TYR A 1093 -5.55 8.91 -10.82
CA TYR A 1093 -6.25 10.17 -11.06
C TYR A 1093 -6.03 10.62 -12.49
N ALA A 1094 -7.09 11.09 -13.14
CA ALA A 1094 -7.01 11.77 -14.41
C ALA A 1094 -7.97 12.95 -14.41
N PRO A 1095 -7.51 14.19 -14.69
CA PRO A 1095 -8.38 15.35 -14.76
C PRO A 1095 -9.41 15.21 -15.90
N LEU A 1096 -10.52 15.93 -15.79
CA LEU A 1096 -11.49 16.02 -16.88
C LEU A 1096 -10.86 16.81 -18.05
N PRO A 1097 -10.90 16.31 -19.30
CA PRO A 1097 -10.18 16.95 -20.42
C PRO A 1097 -10.56 18.41 -20.68
N ASP A 1098 -11.86 18.72 -20.68
CA ASP A 1098 -12.40 20.04 -21.01
C ASP A 1098 -13.34 20.56 -19.93
N ASN A 1099 -13.15 20.13 -18.69
CA ASN A 1099 -14.04 20.51 -17.60
C ASN A 1099 -13.30 20.51 -16.25
N ALA A 1100 -13.93 21.05 -15.21
CA ALA A 1100 -13.46 20.94 -13.84
C ALA A 1100 -14.49 20.20 -12.98
N THR A 1101 -14.03 19.47 -11.96
CA THR A 1101 -14.91 18.71 -11.05
C THR A 1101 -16.03 19.59 -10.48
N ILE A 1102 -15.75 20.84 -10.14
CA ILE A 1102 -16.72 21.78 -9.58
C ILE A 1102 -17.86 22.12 -10.55
N TRP A 1103 -17.56 22.26 -11.85
CA TRP A 1103 -18.56 22.54 -12.89
C TRP A 1103 -19.40 21.31 -13.18
N LYS A 1104 -18.77 20.13 -13.20
CA LYS A 1104 -19.48 18.87 -13.37
C LYS A 1104 -20.38 18.55 -12.18
N ALA A 1105 -20.02 19.01 -10.98
CA ALA A 1105 -20.85 18.84 -9.80
C ALA A 1105 -22.16 19.64 -9.92
N VAL A 1106 -22.14 20.90 -10.36
CA VAL A 1106 -23.37 21.71 -10.47
C VAL A 1106 -24.31 21.28 -11.58
N GLU A 1107 -23.84 20.50 -12.54
CA GLU A 1107 -24.67 19.89 -13.59
C GLU A 1107 -25.46 18.68 -13.07
N GLN A 1108 -25.17 18.20 -11.86
CA GLN A 1108 -25.72 16.96 -11.30
C GLN A 1108 -26.59 17.23 -10.07
N THR A 1109 -27.58 16.35 -9.83
CA THR A 1109 -28.42 16.40 -8.64
C THR A 1109 -27.95 15.34 -7.64
N PHE A 1110 -27.64 15.76 -6.42
CA PHE A 1110 -27.16 14.86 -5.36
C PHE A 1110 -28.30 14.56 -4.39
N ALA A 1111 -28.97 13.43 -4.58
CA ALA A 1111 -29.96 12.97 -3.62
C ALA A 1111 -29.28 12.11 -2.53
N ALA A 1112 -29.60 12.36 -1.25
CA ALA A 1112 -29.10 11.54 -0.13
C ALA A 1112 -29.44 10.04 -0.29
N SER A 1113 -30.50 9.72 -1.03
CA SER A 1113 -30.89 8.35 -1.41
C SER A 1113 -29.89 7.64 -2.34
N GLU A 1114 -29.02 8.40 -3.02
CA GLU A 1114 -28.04 7.91 -4.01
C GLU A 1114 -26.60 7.89 -3.48
N ALA A 1115 -26.37 8.36 -2.25
CA ALA A 1115 -25.04 8.49 -1.63
C ALA A 1115 -24.21 7.19 -1.56
N ASN A 1116 -24.85 6.02 -1.64
CA ASN A 1116 -24.20 4.70 -1.57
C ASN A 1116 -23.96 4.04 -2.94
N SER A 1117 -24.09 4.80 -4.03
CA SER A 1117 -23.95 4.33 -5.39
C SER A 1117 -22.75 5.02 -6.04
N TYR A 1118 -21.59 4.35 -6.09
CA TYR A 1118 -20.43 4.80 -6.86
C TYR A 1118 -20.71 5.00 -8.37
N ASN A 1119 -21.91 4.62 -8.84
CA ASN A 1119 -22.33 4.66 -10.24
C ASN A 1119 -23.47 5.68 -10.53
N SER A 1120 -23.95 6.45 -9.56
CA SER A 1120 -25.07 7.39 -9.78
C SER A 1120 -24.63 8.76 -10.27
N TRP A 1121 -23.36 9.10 -10.11
CA TRP A 1121 -22.83 10.40 -10.54
C TRP A 1121 -21.86 10.24 -11.69
N ASP A 1122 -22.02 11.11 -12.68
CA ASP A 1122 -21.15 11.23 -13.82
C ASP A 1122 -19.91 12.04 -13.42
N PHE A 1123 -19.03 11.50 -12.58
CA PHE A 1123 -17.66 12.02 -12.48
C PHE A 1123 -16.67 11.12 -13.22
N GLY A 1124 -16.95 9.82 -13.29
CA GLY A 1124 -16.01 8.81 -13.76
C GLY A 1124 -15.07 8.36 -12.64
N LEU A 1125 -14.66 7.08 -12.67
CA LEU A 1125 -13.90 6.45 -11.59
C LEU A 1125 -12.48 7.02 -11.39
N ASN A 1126 -11.95 7.73 -12.38
CA ASN A 1126 -10.62 8.33 -12.34
C ASN A 1126 -10.60 9.72 -11.68
N GLN A 1127 -11.78 10.27 -11.34
CA GLN A 1127 -11.88 11.54 -10.60
C GLN A 1127 -11.78 11.34 -9.07
N GLN A 1128 -11.86 10.08 -8.60
CA GLN A 1128 -11.59 9.70 -7.20
C GLN A 1128 -12.40 10.50 -6.14
N VAL A 1129 -13.64 10.85 -6.47
CA VAL A 1129 -14.52 11.65 -5.59
C VAL A 1129 -14.98 10.82 -4.38
N LEU A 1130 -14.85 11.40 -3.18
CA LEU A 1130 -15.40 10.88 -1.93
C LEU A 1130 -16.57 11.77 -1.50
N LEU A 1131 -17.69 11.14 -1.10
CA LEU A 1131 -18.83 11.86 -0.56
C LEU A 1131 -18.80 11.80 0.98
N VAL A 1132 -19.06 12.95 1.62
CA VAL A 1132 -19.30 13.05 3.07
C VAL A 1132 -20.78 13.38 3.32
N PRO A 1133 -21.61 12.39 3.68
CA PRO A 1133 -23.05 12.58 3.87
C PRO A 1133 -23.40 13.56 5.00
N GLU A 1134 -22.64 13.56 6.10
CA GLU A 1134 -22.89 14.41 7.27
C GLU A 1134 -21.75 15.41 7.49
N SER A 1135 -21.57 16.35 6.57
CA SER A 1135 -20.48 17.35 6.56
C SER A 1135 -20.24 18.04 7.91
N GLU A 1136 -21.32 18.38 8.62
CA GLU A 1136 -21.28 19.07 9.93
C GLU A 1136 -20.61 18.24 11.05
N LYS A 1137 -20.43 16.93 10.86
CA LYS A 1137 -19.80 16.04 11.83
C LYS A 1137 -18.34 15.70 11.49
N GLY A 1138 -17.79 16.31 10.44
CA GLY A 1138 -16.44 16.00 9.94
C GLY A 1138 -16.35 14.62 9.28
N ALA A 1139 -15.20 14.35 8.65
CA ALA A 1139 -14.86 13.10 8.02
C ALA A 1139 -13.55 12.55 8.56
N GLN A 1140 -13.37 11.25 8.51
CA GLN A 1140 -12.11 10.59 8.85
C GLN A 1140 -11.66 9.80 7.64
N ILE A 1141 -10.58 10.25 7.02
CA ILE A 1141 -9.97 9.54 5.90
C ILE A 1141 -8.86 8.66 6.49
N VAL A 1142 -8.60 7.47 5.97
CA VAL A 1142 -7.51 6.61 6.44
C VAL A 1142 -6.77 6.14 5.20
N ILE A 1143 -5.54 6.62 5.03
CA ILE A 1143 -4.71 6.33 3.87
C ILE A 1143 -3.72 5.23 4.28
N ASN A 1144 -3.88 4.07 3.68
CA ASN A 1144 -2.97 2.95 3.85
C ASN A 1144 -2.02 2.90 2.66
N SER A 1145 -0.80 3.41 2.83
CA SER A 1145 0.27 3.24 1.84
C SER A 1145 0.74 1.79 1.81
N ARG A 1146 0.83 1.21 0.60
CA ARG A 1146 1.45 -0.11 0.37
C ARG A 1146 2.93 0.01 -0.05
N ASP A 1147 3.43 1.23 -0.15
CA ASP A 1147 4.80 1.51 -0.57
C ASP A 1147 5.75 1.67 0.62
N ALA A 1148 7.04 1.46 0.39
CA ALA A 1148 8.08 1.56 1.42
C ALA A 1148 8.63 2.99 1.60
N MET A 1149 8.14 3.95 0.81
CA MET A 1149 8.53 5.35 0.86
C MET A 1149 7.48 6.19 1.59
N GLU A 1150 7.92 7.25 2.24
CA GLU A 1150 7.04 8.21 2.91
C GLU A 1150 6.52 9.25 1.92
N HIS A 1151 5.31 9.75 2.15
CA HIS A 1151 4.63 10.69 1.27
C HIS A 1151 4.06 11.85 2.09
N PRO A 1152 4.42 13.11 1.78
CA PRO A 1152 3.78 14.27 2.40
C PRO A 1152 2.38 14.42 1.82
N TRP A 1153 1.37 14.34 2.70
CA TRP A 1153 -0.03 14.50 2.33
C TRP A 1153 -0.44 15.94 2.57
N HIS A 1154 -0.95 16.61 1.53
CA HIS A 1154 -1.53 17.94 1.63
C HIS A 1154 -3.04 17.85 1.36
N LEU A 1155 -3.82 18.56 2.18
CA LEU A 1155 -5.25 18.70 2.00
C LEU A 1155 -5.60 20.18 1.84
N HIS A 1156 -6.43 20.48 0.85
CA HIS A 1156 -6.83 21.84 0.50
C HIS A 1156 -7.90 22.45 1.45
N VAL A 1157 -8.23 21.77 2.55
CA VAL A 1157 -9.16 22.22 3.61
C VAL A 1157 -8.57 21.95 5.00
N ALA A 1158 -9.04 22.67 6.02
CA ALA A 1158 -8.57 22.64 7.41
C ALA A 1158 -8.22 21.24 7.98
N TRP A 1159 -7.13 21.15 8.74
CA TRP A 1159 -6.57 19.89 9.27
C TRP A 1159 -6.16 19.97 10.76
N HIS A 1160 -6.41 18.89 11.51
CA HIS A 1160 -5.73 18.49 12.75
C HIS A 1160 -5.12 17.07 12.67
N MET A 1161 -3.87 16.89 13.11
CA MET A 1161 -3.18 15.58 13.19
C MET A 1161 -3.34 14.96 14.59
N GLU A 1162 -4.12 13.88 14.70
CA GLU A 1162 -3.94 12.85 15.74
C GLU A 1162 -3.57 11.54 15.01
N GLY A 1163 -3.19 10.47 15.70
CA GLY A 1163 -2.96 9.13 15.10
C GLY A 1163 -4.19 8.48 14.38
N GLY A 1164 -5.13 9.30 13.93
CA GLY A 1164 -6.23 9.09 13.00
C GLY A 1164 -6.59 10.45 12.40
N MET A 1165 -6.76 10.48 11.08
CA MET A 1165 -7.12 11.67 10.30
C MET A 1165 -8.51 12.16 10.72
N PHE A 1166 -8.62 13.46 11.04
CA PHE A 1166 -9.89 14.16 11.19
C PHE A 1166 -9.87 15.33 10.21
N VAL A 1167 -10.76 15.25 9.22
CA VAL A 1167 -11.00 16.24 8.19
C VAL A 1167 -12.31 16.94 8.52
N SER A 1168 -12.36 18.26 8.48
CA SER A 1168 -13.64 18.96 8.37
C SER A 1168 -13.94 19.13 6.87
N ILE A 1169 -14.93 18.39 6.35
CA ILE A 1169 -15.42 18.58 4.99
C ILE A 1169 -16.74 19.35 5.10
N ALA A 1170 -16.71 20.64 4.77
CA ALA A 1170 -17.87 21.32 4.20
C ALA A 1170 -17.48 21.54 2.73
N GLU A 1171 -18.28 21.16 1.73
CA GLU A 1171 -19.60 21.72 1.47
C GLU A 1171 -20.52 20.65 0.86
N ARG A 1172 -21.81 20.64 1.23
CA ARG A 1172 -22.78 19.74 0.60
C ARG A 1172 -22.91 20.10 -0.88
N PRO A 1173 -23.24 19.17 -1.78
CA PRO A 1173 -23.48 19.55 -3.17
C PRO A 1173 -24.61 20.57 -3.37
N GLU A 1174 -25.60 20.60 -2.48
CA GLU A 1174 -26.61 21.68 -2.43
C GLU A 1174 -26.02 23.04 -2.00
N ASP A 1175 -25.02 23.02 -1.12
CA ASP A 1175 -24.28 24.22 -0.74
C ASP A 1175 -23.37 24.65 -1.89
N LEU A 1176 -22.73 23.71 -2.61
CA LEU A 1176 -21.93 23.99 -3.79
C LEU A 1176 -22.74 24.65 -4.90
N ALA A 1177 -23.97 24.19 -5.17
CA ALA A 1177 -24.88 24.83 -6.10
C ALA A 1177 -25.25 26.26 -5.64
N ARG A 1178 -25.59 26.44 -4.36
CA ARG A 1178 -25.87 27.77 -3.78
C ARG A 1178 -24.66 28.70 -3.81
N LEU A 1179 -23.47 28.16 -3.61
CA LEU A 1179 -22.21 28.87 -3.62
C LEU A 1179 -21.80 29.29 -5.04
N ILE A 1180 -21.98 28.42 -6.02
CA ILE A 1180 -21.79 28.75 -7.44
C ILE A 1180 -22.86 29.75 -7.94
N ASP A 1181 -24.08 29.70 -7.41
CA ASP A 1181 -25.10 30.72 -7.68
C ASP A 1181 -24.80 32.05 -6.97
N ALA A 1182 -24.07 32.02 -5.86
CA ALA A 1182 -23.56 33.20 -5.16
C ALA A 1182 -22.29 33.77 -5.80
N MET A 1183 -21.58 33.00 -6.63
CA MET A 1183 -20.43 33.48 -7.39
C MET A 1183 -20.85 34.57 -8.37
N ASP A 1184 -20.00 35.60 -8.49
CA ASP A 1184 -20.17 36.65 -9.49
C ASP A 1184 -20.34 36.04 -10.91
N PRO A 1185 -21.44 36.36 -11.64
CA PRO A 1185 -21.72 35.75 -12.94
C PRO A 1185 -20.62 35.97 -13.99
N ALA A 1186 -19.91 37.11 -13.93
CA ALA A 1186 -18.81 37.38 -14.86
C ALA A 1186 -17.60 36.48 -14.55
N THR A 1187 -17.27 36.31 -13.27
CA THR A 1187 -16.22 35.40 -12.79
C THR A 1187 -16.54 33.95 -13.14
N ARG A 1188 -17.79 33.52 -12.95
CA ARG A 1188 -18.29 32.20 -13.37
C ARG A 1188 -18.09 31.96 -14.86
N THR A 1189 -18.61 32.88 -15.67
CA THR A 1189 -18.55 32.77 -17.14
C THR A 1189 -17.11 32.76 -17.62
N LEU A 1190 -16.24 33.59 -17.04
CA LEU A 1190 -14.84 33.65 -17.38
C LEU A 1190 -14.11 32.35 -17.03
N SER A 1191 -14.26 31.86 -15.79
CA SER A 1191 -13.61 30.62 -15.34
C SER A 1191 -14.04 29.40 -16.16
N GLN A 1192 -15.34 29.31 -16.50
CA GLN A 1192 -15.87 28.27 -17.39
C GLN A 1192 -15.37 28.41 -18.83
N SER A 1193 -15.18 29.63 -19.34
CA SER A 1193 -14.68 29.87 -20.70
C SER A 1193 -13.25 29.38 -20.93
N PHE A 1194 -12.49 29.14 -19.85
CA PHE A 1194 -11.15 28.56 -19.93
C PHE A 1194 -11.16 27.04 -20.14
N CYS A 1195 -12.29 26.38 -19.87
CA CYS A 1195 -12.46 24.96 -20.12
C CYS A 1195 -12.60 24.69 -21.62
N GLY A 1196 -11.79 23.78 -22.18
CA GLY A 1196 -11.74 23.49 -23.62
C GLY A 1196 -10.75 24.34 -24.44
N ALA A 1197 -10.04 25.29 -23.83
CA ALA A 1197 -8.97 26.04 -24.49
C ALA A 1197 -7.63 25.27 -24.59
N HIS A 1198 -7.60 24.01 -24.14
CA HIS A 1198 -6.38 23.21 -23.92
C HIS A 1198 -5.83 22.50 -25.17
N GLU A 1199 -6.51 22.59 -26.32
CA GLU A 1199 -6.27 21.74 -27.50
C GLU A 1199 -5.01 22.08 -28.34
N GLN A 1200 -4.01 22.79 -27.81
CA GLN A 1200 -2.83 23.19 -28.61
C GLN A 1200 -1.45 22.76 -28.09
N SER A 1201 -1.30 22.01 -26.99
CA SER A 1201 0.06 21.72 -26.47
C SER A 1201 0.35 20.28 -26.00
N SER A 1202 -0.38 19.26 -26.44
CA SER A 1202 -0.06 17.86 -26.08
C SER A 1202 -0.26 16.87 -27.24
N SER A 1203 0.39 17.13 -28.37
CA SER A 1203 0.69 16.10 -29.37
C SER A 1203 2.10 15.56 -29.16
#